data_AF-A0A2N7PK34-F1
#
_entry.id   AF-A0A2N7PK34-F1
#
_cell.length_a   1.000
_cell.length_b   1.000
_cell.length_c   1.000
_cell.angle_alpha   90.00
_cell.angle_beta   90.00
_cell.angle_gamma   90.00
#
_symmetry.space_group_name_H-M   'P 1'
#
loop_
_entity.id
_entity.type
_entity.pdbx_description
1 polymer ?
#
loop_
_entity_poly.entity_id
_entity_poly.type
_entity_poly.pdbx_seq_one_letter_code
_entity_poly.pdbx_strand_id
1 'polypeptide(L)'
;MKIQRIIKYFLIVLLEFLVISPLYAKEKILLYGQKSFGEPIKEEVLKKYLEGLKKKLSEENYDLEIKPLSEKEALSLLKAGEYFGIGEVRITLIKDSLSLDWKIYRTGKRNPYYFFVTGKVANLEDLFEETLKALKGILEEKIIIEEIRFSGNKRIGEDILLPKLKSKPGDLLNFETLNEDLKTLFKLGYFEEVEVELDEGEKGAVITFKVTERPSIKAITFKGIKEAKKEDLAKIIEIKVGEIPTPEKLNKALENMKAYYEQLGFHGTEITLETKEVSSTQIELVFNIKEGKKKYIKKIEFVGNKAFSNRDLKGYLSVSEKTLFSPIKRYVKYLTAVISPEPQAEPGVYNLAYLYRDLGKIETAYKNKGYIEVKIGEPQIIEEEDGVIIKIPIEEGPQYKVKEVRVLQDLFPEEEIYKRLKTQAGKVFSLGELKEDEVILTHLFSDYGYAYAKVDTNFEKIPGENALKVTFKVEKGPMVYVNRIEIEGNTKTRDKVIRREILLSEGWPYSGKRLEKSEERLRRLGFFEDVQIEKERGAKEEDLNLKVKVKETLTGTFSVGGAYSSSDQFSLITEITQRNWMGKGQRVSISAKIGTRSSRYALNFFDPYFKDTRYSLGWSLYNYETEYEDFTKDSTGGSIRLGYVFTPEFSAYLGYRYDDSKLKDVVNNASVIIQESKNIHITSAFELGAVYDSRNRFFLPTKGWYHELGFSYAGGFLGGDSNFAKFTGEHQVYFPIKNITGHLVFGYGYITEGSGKTIPVYERFFLGGIGSVRGYKFGDISPRDPVTGERIGGTRMFYFQGETIFPLIKNINLNGVLFYDMGSVWSQKYRFSSSEIRKSLGFGIRWFSPFGPLRIEWGYNIDKKPKEDSSNFNFQIGGGF
;
A
#
# COMPACT_ATOMS: atom_id res chain seq x y z
N MET A 1 -67.75 10.49 -3.73
CA MET A 1 -67.92 11.88 -3.22
C MET A 1 -66.60 12.60 -2.85
N LYS A 2 -65.43 12.26 -3.43
CA LYS A 2 -64.15 12.98 -3.22
C LYS A 2 -63.55 13.61 -4.50
N ILE A 3 -64.21 13.49 -5.65
CA ILE A 3 -63.75 14.07 -6.94
C ILE A 3 -64.42 15.43 -7.23
N GLN A 4 -65.58 15.73 -6.64
CA GLN A 4 -66.29 17.02 -6.82
C GLN A 4 -65.70 18.19 -6.03
N ARG A 5 -64.86 17.96 -5.01
CA ARG A 5 -64.24 19.04 -4.21
C ARG A 5 -62.97 19.62 -4.83
N ILE A 6 -62.26 18.84 -5.65
CA ILE A 6 -61.04 19.30 -6.33
C ILE A 6 -61.41 20.13 -7.58
N ILE A 7 -62.46 19.73 -8.31
CA ILE A 7 -62.96 20.49 -9.47
C ILE A 7 -63.53 21.85 -9.06
N LYS A 8 -64.12 21.97 -7.85
CA LYS A 8 -64.69 23.23 -7.36
C LYS A 8 -63.62 24.24 -6.91
N TYR A 9 -62.47 23.80 -6.41
CA TYR A 9 -61.34 24.70 -6.13
C TYR A 9 -60.56 25.08 -7.39
N PHE A 10 -60.44 24.15 -8.35
CA PHE A 10 -59.81 24.45 -9.64
C PHE A 10 -60.65 25.46 -10.45
N LEU A 11 -61.99 25.40 -10.39
CA LEU A 11 -62.86 26.40 -11.03
C LEU A 11 -62.89 27.76 -10.30
N ILE A 12 -62.67 27.82 -8.99
CA ILE A 12 -62.64 29.10 -8.25
C ILE A 12 -61.31 29.82 -8.48
N VAL A 13 -60.19 29.09 -8.59
CA VAL A 13 -58.90 29.68 -8.99
C VAL A 13 -58.90 30.06 -10.49
N LEU A 14 -59.63 29.33 -11.35
CA LEU A 14 -59.81 29.71 -12.75
C LEU A 14 -60.76 30.93 -12.94
N LEU A 15 -61.75 31.13 -12.05
CA LEU A 15 -62.68 32.27 -12.13
C LEU A 15 -62.13 33.55 -11.50
N GLU A 16 -61.20 33.49 -10.55
CA GLU A 16 -60.47 34.69 -10.08
C GLU A 16 -59.40 35.15 -11.08
N PHE A 17 -58.98 34.30 -12.02
CA PHE A 17 -58.09 34.67 -13.13
C PHE A 17 -58.80 35.28 -14.35
N LEU A 18 -60.14 35.34 -14.36
CA LEU A 18 -60.94 35.67 -15.55
C LEU A 18 -61.93 36.83 -15.38
N VAL A 19 -61.77 37.65 -14.35
CA VAL A 19 -62.55 38.87 -14.17
C VAL A 19 -61.61 40.05 -13.89
N ILE A 20 -61.54 40.93 -14.89
CA ILE A 20 -60.86 42.23 -14.92
C ILE A 20 -59.33 42.10 -15.06
N SER A 21 -58.87 41.78 -16.27
CA SER A 21 -57.77 42.57 -16.82
C SER A 21 -58.34 43.97 -17.05
N PRO A 22 -57.94 45.01 -16.28
CA PRO A 22 -57.96 46.31 -16.91
C PRO A 22 -57.04 46.15 -18.12
N LEU A 23 -57.44 46.68 -19.28
CA LEU A 23 -56.43 47.24 -20.16
C LEU A 23 -55.61 48.15 -19.25
N TYR A 24 -54.46 47.69 -18.74
CA TYR A 24 -53.54 48.55 -18.02
C TYR A 24 -53.16 49.59 -19.06
N ALA A 25 -53.75 50.79 -18.93
CA ALA A 25 -53.29 51.93 -19.68
C ALA A 25 -51.80 52.04 -19.38
N LYS A 26 -50.96 51.95 -20.43
CA LYS A 26 -49.51 51.98 -20.26
C LYS A 26 -49.14 53.18 -19.40
N GLU A 27 -48.32 52.94 -18.38
CA GLU A 27 -47.89 54.00 -17.49
C GLU A 27 -47.03 54.98 -18.29
N LYS A 28 -47.49 56.23 -18.38
CA LYS A 28 -46.87 57.23 -19.26
C LYS A 28 -45.62 57.78 -18.61
N ILE A 29 -44.51 57.76 -19.34
CA ILE A 29 -43.25 58.40 -18.96
C ILE A 29 -43.01 59.57 -19.91
N LEU A 30 -42.76 60.76 -19.37
CA LEU A 30 -42.46 61.95 -20.17
C LEU A 30 -40.97 62.29 -20.15
N LEU A 31 -40.30 62.23 -21.29
CA LEU A 31 -38.98 62.82 -21.47
C LEU A 31 -39.15 64.30 -21.87
N TYR A 32 -38.95 65.21 -20.93
CA TYR A 32 -39.21 66.64 -21.14
C TYR A 32 -37.99 67.43 -21.64
N GLY A 33 -36.78 66.91 -21.41
CA GLY A 33 -35.53 67.59 -21.76
C GLY A 33 -34.47 66.63 -22.31
N GLN A 34 -33.81 67.06 -23.38
CA GLN A 34 -32.64 66.39 -23.95
C GLN A 34 -31.56 67.44 -24.15
N LYS A 35 -30.37 67.23 -23.58
CA LYS A 35 -29.23 68.14 -23.75
C LYS A 35 -28.04 67.36 -24.28
N SER A 36 -27.45 67.81 -25.37
CA SER A 36 -26.23 67.24 -25.95
C SER A 36 -25.02 68.14 -25.66
N PHE A 37 -23.90 67.53 -25.24
CA PHE A 37 -22.63 68.21 -24.99
C PHE A 37 -21.48 67.38 -25.59
N GLY A 38 -20.47 68.05 -26.17
CA GLY A 38 -19.31 67.40 -26.80
C GLY A 38 -19.22 67.61 -28.32
N GLU A 39 -18.59 66.67 -29.03
CA GLU A 39 -18.58 66.64 -30.50
C GLU A 39 -20.01 66.62 -31.06
N PRO A 40 -20.29 67.16 -32.27
CA PRO A 40 -21.64 67.18 -32.82
C PRO A 40 -22.21 65.77 -32.93
N ILE A 41 -23.08 65.43 -31.99
CA ILE A 41 -23.81 64.17 -31.98
C ILE A 41 -24.72 64.19 -33.21
N LYS A 42 -24.55 63.24 -34.13
CA LYS A 42 -25.48 63.07 -35.25
C LYS A 42 -26.87 62.84 -34.67
N GLU A 43 -27.85 63.68 -35.01
CA GLU A 43 -29.26 63.55 -34.58
C GLU A 43 -29.78 62.11 -34.77
N GLU A 44 -29.25 61.41 -35.76
CA GLU A 44 -29.56 60.02 -36.08
C GLU A 44 -29.21 59.01 -34.96
N VAL A 45 -28.13 59.22 -34.20
CA VAL A 45 -27.71 58.32 -33.11
C VAL A 45 -28.67 58.47 -31.91
N LEU A 46 -29.00 59.72 -31.58
CA LEU A 46 -29.96 60.03 -30.52
C LEU A 46 -31.35 59.49 -30.85
N LYS A 47 -31.79 59.69 -32.10
CA LYS A 47 -33.08 59.18 -32.58
C LYS A 47 -33.14 57.65 -32.49
N LYS A 48 -32.09 56.94 -32.93
CA LYS A 48 -32.01 55.47 -32.83
C LYS A 48 -32.07 54.96 -31.40
N TYR A 49 -31.34 55.62 -30.48
CA TYR A 49 -31.37 55.26 -29.06
C TYR A 49 -32.77 55.44 -28.45
N LEU A 50 -33.42 56.59 -28.69
CA LEU A 50 -34.74 56.89 -28.12
C LEU A 50 -35.85 56.02 -28.72
N GLU A 51 -35.79 55.71 -30.02
CA GLU A 51 -36.72 54.78 -30.66
C GLU A 51 -36.55 53.36 -30.11
N GLY A 52 -35.31 52.90 -29.91
CA GLY A 52 -35.01 51.60 -29.29
C GLY A 52 -35.53 51.52 -27.85
N LEU A 53 -35.23 52.53 -27.03
CA LEU A 53 -35.70 52.62 -25.65
C LEU A 53 -37.23 52.67 -25.56
N LYS A 54 -37.89 53.45 -26.43
CA LYS A 54 -39.36 53.52 -26.48
C LYS A 54 -39.99 52.17 -26.82
N LYS A 55 -39.42 51.43 -27.77
CA LYS A 55 -39.90 50.10 -28.13
C LYS A 55 -39.79 49.13 -26.96
N LYS A 56 -38.65 49.11 -26.28
CA LYS A 56 -38.38 48.25 -25.13
C LYS A 56 -39.25 48.58 -23.91
N LEU A 57 -39.43 49.86 -23.60
CA LEU A 57 -40.37 50.30 -22.57
C LEU A 57 -41.81 49.85 -22.87
N SER A 58 -42.21 49.89 -24.14
CA SER A 58 -43.53 49.45 -24.59
C SER A 58 -43.75 47.93 -24.46
N GLU A 59 -42.70 47.12 -24.62
CA GLU A 59 -42.73 45.67 -24.34
C GLU A 59 -42.96 45.39 -22.85
N GLU A 60 -42.69 46.38 -21.99
CA GLU A 60 -42.72 46.30 -20.54
C GLU A 60 -43.83 47.16 -19.91
N ASN A 61 -44.90 47.43 -20.65
CA ASN A 61 -46.10 48.18 -20.23
C ASN A 61 -45.89 49.68 -19.89
N TYR A 62 -44.77 50.29 -20.29
CA TYR A 62 -44.54 51.74 -20.19
C TYR A 62 -44.69 52.43 -21.55
N ASP A 63 -45.22 53.65 -21.60
CA ASP A 63 -45.27 54.46 -22.83
C ASP A 63 -44.41 55.72 -22.70
N LEU A 64 -43.34 55.81 -23.50
CA LEU A 64 -42.43 56.95 -23.50
C LEU A 64 -42.94 58.04 -24.47
N GLU A 65 -43.40 59.16 -23.91
CA GLU A 65 -43.72 60.38 -24.62
C GLU A 65 -42.54 61.37 -24.54
N ILE A 66 -42.20 61.98 -25.67
CA ILE A 66 -41.14 63.00 -25.74
C ILE A 66 -41.81 64.33 -26.09
N LYS A 67 -41.83 65.28 -25.15
CA LYS A 67 -42.37 66.63 -25.39
C LYS A 67 -41.43 67.67 -24.77
N PRO A 68 -40.87 68.61 -25.56
CA PRO A 68 -39.98 69.62 -25.01
C PRO A 68 -40.79 70.57 -24.12
N LEU A 69 -40.54 70.52 -22.82
CA LEU A 69 -41.21 71.33 -21.80
C LEU A 69 -40.19 71.90 -20.83
N SER A 70 -40.50 73.01 -20.18
CA SER A 70 -39.69 73.45 -19.04
C SER A 70 -39.84 72.46 -17.88
N GLU A 71 -38.80 72.31 -17.06
CA GLU A 71 -38.84 71.42 -15.88
C GLU A 71 -40.02 71.74 -14.95
N LYS A 72 -40.38 73.03 -14.84
CA LYS A 72 -41.52 73.49 -14.04
C LYS A 72 -42.86 73.02 -14.60
N GLU A 73 -43.04 73.01 -15.92
CA GLU A 73 -44.23 72.50 -16.59
C GLU A 73 -44.32 70.98 -16.49
N ALA A 74 -43.22 70.27 -16.74
CA ALA A 74 -43.19 68.81 -16.62
C ALA A 74 -43.51 68.35 -15.19
N LEU A 75 -42.95 69.00 -14.17
CA LEU A 75 -43.27 68.73 -12.76
C LEU A 75 -44.73 69.03 -12.41
N SER A 76 -45.37 69.99 -13.09
CA SER A 76 -46.80 70.26 -12.90
C SER A 76 -47.67 69.11 -13.43
N LEU A 77 -47.30 68.53 -14.57
CA LEU A 77 -47.98 67.37 -15.17
C LEU A 77 -47.79 66.11 -14.32
N LEU A 78 -46.59 65.91 -13.75
CA LEU A 78 -46.32 64.84 -12.80
C LEU A 78 -47.18 64.98 -11.53
N LYS A 79 -47.33 66.21 -10.99
CA LYS A 79 -48.18 66.50 -9.82
C LYS A 79 -49.66 66.33 -10.12
N ALA A 80 -50.09 66.62 -11.35
CA ALA A 80 -51.45 66.39 -11.82
C ALA A 80 -51.76 64.90 -12.03
N GLY A 81 -50.76 64.02 -11.96
CA GLY A 81 -50.91 62.57 -12.15
C GLY A 81 -51.04 62.13 -13.61
N GLU A 82 -50.74 63.01 -14.57
CA GLU A 82 -50.84 62.70 -16.01
C GLU A 82 -49.73 61.77 -16.51
N TYR A 83 -48.59 61.77 -15.82
CA TYR A 83 -47.45 60.89 -16.09
C TYR A 83 -47.04 60.18 -14.80
N PHE A 84 -46.58 58.94 -14.93
CA PHE A 84 -46.06 58.12 -13.84
C PHE A 84 -44.60 58.47 -13.50
N GLY A 85 -43.84 58.92 -14.49
CA GLY A 85 -42.51 59.49 -14.33
C GLY A 85 -42.21 60.53 -15.39
N ILE A 86 -41.35 61.50 -15.07
CA ILE A 86 -40.83 62.48 -16.03
C ILE A 86 -39.30 62.50 -15.95
N GLY A 87 -38.59 62.75 -17.05
CA GLY A 87 -37.14 62.76 -17.05
C GLY A 87 -36.50 63.80 -17.96
N GLU A 88 -35.28 64.21 -17.63
CA GLU A 88 -34.34 64.80 -18.60
C GLU A 88 -33.15 63.84 -18.77
N VAL A 89 -32.62 63.76 -20.00
CA VAL A 89 -31.38 63.04 -20.30
C VAL A 89 -30.34 64.00 -20.84
N ARG A 90 -29.11 63.88 -20.34
CA ARG A 90 -27.94 64.57 -20.88
C ARG A 90 -27.04 63.56 -21.54
N ILE A 91 -26.55 63.92 -22.72
CA ILE A 91 -25.84 63.00 -23.59
C ILE A 91 -24.48 63.62 -23.89
N THR A 92 -23.45 62.88 -23.51
CA THR A 92 -22.06 63.28 -23.71
C THR A 92 -21.41 62.27 -24.65
N LEU A 93 -20.88 62.76 -25.78
CA LEU A 93 -20.13 61.94 -26.73
C LEU A 93 -18.66 62.35 -26.71
N ILE A 94 -17.78 61.38 -26.45
CA ILE A 94 -16.33 61.55 -26.52
C ILE A 94 -15.79 60.45 -27.42
N LYS A 95 -15.36 60.80 -28.63
CA LYS A 95 -14.97 59.84 -29.68
C LYS A 95 -16.13 58.86 -29.97
N ASP A 96 -15.94 57.58 -29.68
CA ASP A 96 -16.93 56.51 -29.89
C ASP A 96 -17.68 56.11 -28.61
N SER A 97 -17.41 56.77 -27.48
CA SER A 97 -18.01 56.48 -26.18
C SER A 97 -19.11 57.49 -25.85
N LEU A 98 -20.30 56.95 -25.58
CA LEU A 98 -21.51 57.69 -25.28
C LEU A 98 -21.87 57.50 -23.80
N SER A 99 -22.11 58.60 -23.11
CA SER A 99 -22.55 58.63 -21.71
C SER A 99 -23.90 59.33 -21.64
N LEU A 100 -24.85 58.71 -20.94
CA LEU A 100 -26.23 59.16 -20.78
C LEU A 100 -26.51 59.39 -19.31
N ASP A 101 -26.55 60.65 -18.90
CA ASP A 101 -26.92 61.05 -17.55
C ASP A 101 -28.41 61.32 -17.48
N TRP A 102 -29.12 60.45 -16.76
CA TRP A 102 -30.56 60.53 -16.58
C TRP A 102 -30.90 61.19 -15.24
N LYS A 103 -31.90 62.08 -15.29
CA LYS A 103 -32.57 62.66 -14.12
C LYS A 103 -34.06 62.36 -14.23
N ILE A 104 -34.59 61.50 -13.36
CA ILE A 104 -35.97 61.03 -13.40
C ILE A 104 -36.71 61.45 -12.13
N TYR A 105 -37.87 62.06 -12.28
CA TYR A 105 -38.85 62.27 -11.22
C TYR A 105 -39.97 61.24 -11.36
N ARG A 106 -40.46 60.72 -10.23
CA ARG A 106 -41.59 59.78 -10.19
C ARG A 106 -42.74 60.36 -9.40
N THR A 107 -43.96 60.01 -9.79
CA THR A 107 -45.17 60.41 -9.07
C THR A 107 -45.10 59.95 -7.61
N GLY A 108 -45.31 60.87 -6.68
CA GLY A 108 -45.26 60.61 -5.24
C GLY A 108 -43.90 60.83 -4.54
N LYS A 109 -42.79 61.06 -5.27
CA LYS A 109 -41.48 61.38 -4.67
C LYS A 109 -41.08 62.84 -4.94
N ARG A 110 -40.50 63.51 -3.94
CA ARG A 110 -40.11 64.94 -4.04
C ARG A 110 -38.76 65.16 -4.74
N ASN A 111 -37.84 64.21 -4.62
CA ASN A 111 -36.48 64.32 -5.17
C ASN A 111 -36.34 63.49 -6.45
N PRO A 112 -35.56 63.96 -7.43
CA PRO A 112 -35.24 63.17 -8.62
C PRO A 112 -34.23 62.07 -8.31
N TYR A 113 -34.33 60.98 -9.05
CA TYR A 113 -33.32 59.94 -9.14
C TYR A 113 -32.32 60.29 -10.25
N TYR A 114 -31.05 60.01 -9.99
CA TYR A 114 -29.98 60.18 -10.97
C TYR A 114 -29.31 58.84 -11.22
N PHE A 115 -29.11 58.50 -12.49
CA PHE A 115 -28.27 57.39 -12.90
C PHE A 115 -27.59 57.72 -14.22
N PHE A 116 -26.49 57.06 -14.51
CA PHE A 116 -25.81 57.21 -15.78
C PHE A 116 -25.57 55.84 -16.42
N VAL A 117 -25.56 55.81 -17.75
CA VAL A 117 -25.26 54.61 -18.55
C VAL A 117 -24.18 54.98 -19.56
N THR A 118 -23.17 54.13 -19.72
CA THR A 118 -22.05 54.37 -20.64
C THR A 118 -21.85 53.21 -21.59
N GLY A 119 -21.64 53.49 -22.87
CA GLY A 119 -21.44 52.46 -23.87
C GLY A 119 -20.79 53.00 -25.13
N LYS A 120 -20.62 52.15 -26.15
CA LYS A 120 -20.08 52.57 -27.45
C LYS A 120 -21.21 52.86 -28.42
N VAL A 121 -21.03 53.83 -29.32
CA VAL A 121 -22.02 54.16 -30.37
C VAL A 121 -22.34 52.94 -31.25
N ALA A 122 -21.39 52.01 -31.43
CA ALA A 122 -21.58 50.78 -32.17
C ALA A 122 -22.52 49.75 -31.48
N ASN A 123 -22.76 49.88 -30.17
CA ASN A 123 -23.61 48.97 -29.41
C ASN A 123 -24.65 49.73 -28.57
N LEU A 124 -25.61 50.34 -29.26
CA LEU A 124 -26.72 51.05 -28.62
C LEU A 124 -27.69 50.11 -27.88
N GLU A 125 -27.66 48.81 -28.16
CA GLU A 125 -28.54 47.81 -27.56
C GLU A 125 -28.27 47.61 -26.07
N ASP A 126 -27.00 47.41 -25.70
CA ASP A 126 -26.58 47.38 -24.29
C ASP A 126 -26.99 48.65 -23.54
N LEU A 127 -26.85 49.82 -24.19
CA LEU A 127 -27.16 51.12 -23.60
C LEU A 127 -28.64 51.27 -23.24
N PHE A 128 -29.58 50.88 -24.10
CA PHE A 128 -31.00 50.97 -23.75
C PHE A 128 -31.46 49.82 -22.84
N GLU A 129 -30.82 48.65 -22.85
CA GLU A 129 -31.10 47.55 -21.90
C GLU A 129 -30.68 47.92 -20.47
N GLU A 130 -29.48 48.50 -20.30
CA GLU A 130 -29.04 49.03 -19.01
C GLU A 130 -29.91 50.21 -18.55
N THR A 131 -30.31 51.10 -19.48
CA THR A 131 -31.25 52.18 -19.18
C THR A 131 -32.61 51.62 -18.75
N LEU A 132 -33.14 50.61 -19.44
CA LEU A 132 -34.41 49.95 -19.11
C LEU A 132 -34.35 49.33 -17.72
N LYS A 133 -33.27 48.61 -17.39
CA LYS A 133 -33.06 48.00 -16.08
C LYS A 133 -33.05 49.05 -14.96
N ALA A 134 -32.34 50.16 -15.16
CA ALA A 134 -32.30 51.27 -14.20
C ALA A 134 -33.67 51.96 -14.05
N LEU A 135 -34.34 52.25 -15.17
CA LEU A 135 -35.69 52.84 -15.16
C LEU A 135 -36.69 51.92 -14.45
N LYS A 136 -36.69 50.62 -14.73
CA LYS A 136 -37.53 49.65 -14.02
C LYS A 136 -37.23 49.59 -12.53
N GLY A 137 -35.95 49.61 -12.13
CA GLY A 137 -35.58 49.67 -10.72
C GLY A 137 -36.21 50.89 -10.01
N ILE A 138 -36.18 52.05 -10.66
CA ILE A 138 -36.73 53.32 -10.13
C ILE A 138 -38.27 53.33 -10.17
N LEU A 139 -38.88 52.79 -11.24
CA LEU A 139 -40.32 52.82 -11.49
C LEU A 139 -41.10 51.69 -10.79
N GLU A 140 -40.46 50.55 -10.54
CA GLU A 140 -41.08 49.36 -9.92
C GLU A 140 -40.68 49.16 -8.43
N GLU A 141 -39.87 50.06 -7.85
CA GLU A 141 -39.36 49.92 -6.45
C GLU A 141 -38.60 48.59 -6.19
N LYS A 142 -37.88 48.08 -7.20
CA LYS A 142 -37.05 46.88 -7.04
C LYS A 142 -35.71 47.24 -6.41
N ILE A 143 -35.48 46.74 -5.20
CA ILE A 143 -34.28 47.01 -4.40
C ILE A 143 -33.08 46.26 -4.99
N ILE A 144 -31.98 46.95 -5.22
CA ILE A 144 -30.70 46.37 -5.68
C ILE A 144 -29.92 45.91 -4.45
N ILE A 145 -29.15 44.83 -4.55
CA ILE A 145 -28.23 44.40 -3.49
C ILE A 145 -27.03 45.36 -3.50
N GLU A 146 -26.90 46.17 -2.47
CA GLU A 146 -25.78 47.11 -2.33
C GLU A 146 -24.52 46.39 -1.87
N GLU A 147 -24.65 45.55 -0.85
CA GLU A 147 -23.53 44.87 -0.20
C GLU A 147 -24.01 43.57 0.45
N ILE A 148 -23.13 42.58 0.54
CA ILE A 148 -23.34 41.34 1.30
C ILE A 148 -22.28 41.26 2.38
N ARG A 149 -22.71 41.10 3.63
CA ARG A 149 -21.86 41.00 4.82
C ARG A 149 -22.12 39.71 5.57
N PHE A 150 -21.14 39.28 6.36
CA PHE A 150 -21.31 38.20 7.32
C PHE A 150 -21.11 38.75 8.74
N SER A 151 -21.87 38.21 9.69
CA SER A 151 -21.74 38.57 11.09
C SER A 151 -21.79 37.31 11.94
N GLY A 152 -20.84 37.15 12.87
CA GLY A 152 -20.76 36.00 13.77
C GLY A 152 -19.80 34.90 13.31
N ASN A 153 -19.28 34.98 12.08
CA ASN A 153 -18.12 34.21 11.66
C ASN A 153 -16.86 34.74 12.36
N LYS A 154 -16.10 33.83 12.97
CA LYS A 154 -14.87 34.12 13.73
C LYS A 154 -13.67 33.42 13.10
N ARG A 155 -13.88 32.21 12.56
CA ARG A 155 -12.82 31.31 12.08
C ARG A 155 -12.90 31.12 10.57
N ILE A 156 -14.09 31.22 9.98
CA ILE A 156 -14.29 31.11 8.53
C ILE A 156 -14.31 32.51 7.92
N GLY A 157 -13.34 32.78 7.04
CA GLY A 157 -13.24 34.06 6.33
C GLY A 157 -14.35 34.25 5.30
N GLU A 158 -14.75 35.50 5.10
CA GLU A 158 -15.79 35.87 4.13
C GLU A 158 -15.39 35.55 2.68
N ASP A 159 -14.08 35.55 2.40
CA ASP A 159 -13.48 35.17 1.13
C ASP A 159 -13.77 33.70 0.74
N ILE A 160 -14.04 32.84 1.73
CA ILE A 160 -14.43 31.45 1.51
C ILE A 160 -15.95 31.33 1.28
N LEU A 161 -16.74 32.21 1.89
CA LEU A 161 -18.21 32.14 1.90
C LEU A 161 -18.82 32.84 0.68
N LEU A 162 -18.34 34.04 0.33
CA LEU A 162 -18.84 34.85 -0.78
C LEU A 162 -18.88 34.10 -2.13
N PRO A 163 -17.86 33.32 -2.53
CA PRO A 163 -17.88 32.59 -3.80
C PRO A 163 -18.89 31.44 -3.84
N LYS A 164 -19.47 31.05 -2.69
CA LYS A 164 -20.48 29.97 -2.60
C LYS A 164 -21.90 30.48 -2.76
N LEU A 165 -22.11 31.79 -2.68
CA LEU A 165 -23.41 32.43 -2.86
C LEU A 165 -23.70 32.67 -4.33
N LYS A 166 -24.98 32.62 -4.69
CA LYS A 166 -25.50 33.01 -6.00
C LYS A 166 -25.73 34.52 -6.08
N SER A 167 -26.17 35.15 -4.98
CA SER A 167 -26.40 36.59 -4.89
C SER A 167 -25.09 37.37 -4.87
N LYS A 168 -25.02 38.49 -5.60
CA LYS A 168 -23.85 39.38 -5.63
C LYS A 168 -24.25 40.85 -5.45
N PRO A 169 -23.34 41.69 -4.92
CA PRO A 169 -23.51 43.14 -4.99
C PRO A 169 -23.76 43.62 -6.43
N GLY A 170 -24.81 44.40 -6.64
CA GLY A 170 -25.30 44.87 -7.94
C GLY A 170 -26.45 44.05 -8.56
N ASP A 171 -26.78 42.89 -8.00
CA ASP A 171 -27.94 42.09 -8.43
C ASP A 171 -29.26 42.68 -7.92
N LEU A 172 -30.37 42.30 -8.55
CA LEU A 172 -31.70 42.62 -8.03
C LEU A 172 -32.01 41.72 -6.83
N LEU A 173 -32.54 42.29 -5.75
CA LEU A 173 -32.91 41.53 -4.55
C LEU A 173 -34.00 40.50 -4.90
N ASN A 174 -33.65 39.21 -4.79
CA ASN A 174 -34.56 38.08 -4.99
C ASN A 174 -34.56 37.17 -3.76
N PHE A 175 -35.71 37.07 -3.10
CA PHE A 175 -35.88 36.26 -1.89
C PHE A 175 -35.74 34.74 -2.12
N GLU A 176 -36.05 34.23 -3.31
CA GLU A 176 -35.85 32.82 -3.64
C GLU A 176 -34.37 32.48 -3.71
N THR A 177 -33.58 33.33 -4.38
CA THR A 177 -32.13 33.19 -4.47
C THR A 177 -31.46 33.31 -3.10
N LEU A 178 -31.93 34.24 -2.25
CA LEU A 178 -31.44 34.38 -0.88
C LEU A 178 -31.72 33.14 -0.01
N ASN A 179 -32.88 32.52 -0.16
CA ASN A 179 -33.20 31.29 0.54
C ASN A 179 -32.32 30.11 0.07
N GLU A 180 -31.97 30.05 -1.21
CA GLU A 180 -30.99 29.08 -1.72
C GLU A 180 -29.58 29.32 -1.16
N ASP A 181 -29.18 30.57 -1.04
CA ASP A 181 -27.90 30.99 -0.46
C ASP A 181 -27.82 30.63 1.03
N LEU A 182 -28.88 30.89 1.81
CA LEU A 182 -29.00 30.46 3.20
C LEU A 182 -28.86 28.93 3.32
N LYS A 183 -29.62 28.18 2.50
CA LYS A 183 -29.54 26.70 2.47
C LYS A 183 -28.14 26.22 2.07
N THR A 184 -27.46 26.92 1.18
CA THR A 184 -26.11 26.59 0.75
C THR A 184 -25.13 26.75 1.91
N LEU A 185 -25.17 27.88 2.61
CA LEU A 185 -24.34 28.13 3.79
C LEU A 185 -24.60 27.12 4.91
N PHE A 186 -25.86 26.78 5.18
CA PHE A 186 -26.21 25.75 6.15
C PHE A 186 -25.66 24.37 5.76
N LYS A 187 -25.76 24.01 4.47
CA LYS A 187 -25.23 22.75 3.92
C LYS A 187 -23.70 22.64 3.95
N LEU A 188 -22.97 23.75 4.03
CA LEU A 188 -21.50 23.71 4.22
C LEU A 188 -21.12 23.04 5.56
N GLY A 189 -22.04 23.00 6.53
CA GLY A 189 -21.83 22.33 7.82
C GLY A 189 -20.91 23.08 8.77
N TYR A 190 -20.51 24.32 8.43
CA TYR A 190 -19.69 25.19 9.28
C TYR A 190 -20.48 25.91 10.36
N PHE A 191 -21.80 26.07 10.16
CA PHE A 191 -22.65 26.90 11.02
C PHE A 191 -23.76 26.05 11.66
N GLU A 192 -24.10 26.38 12.90
CA GLU A 192 -25.23 25.82 13.65
C GLU A 192 -26.54 26.49 13.21
N GLU A 193 -26.46 27.80 12.97
CA GLU A 193 -27.57 28.64 12.57
C GLU A 193 -27.09 29.66 11.53
N VAL A 194 -27.95 29.92 10.54
CA VAL A 194 -27.73 30.91 9.48
C VAL A 194 -29.03 31.68 9.32
N GLU A 195 -29.00 32.95 9.69
CA GLU A 195 -30.08 33.90 9.51
C GLU A 195 -29.69 34.94 8.47
N VAL A 196 -30.69 35.53 7.83
CA VAL A 196 -30.50 36.62 6.86
C VAL A 196 -31.25 37.83 7.36
N GLU A 197 -30.52 38.92 7.57
CA GLU A 197 -31.07 40.24 7.83
C GLU A 197 -30.90 41.13 6.61
N LEU A 198 -31.91 41.97 6.40
CA LEU A 198 -31.96 42.92 5.30
C LEU A 198 -32.08 44.32 5.89
N ASP A 199 -31.06 45.13 5.68
CA ASP A 199 -31.00 46.52 6.10
C ASP A 199 -31.11 47.44 4.88
N GLU A 200 -31.67 48.64 5.07
CA GLU A 200 -31.67 49.69 4.03
C GLU A 200 -30.30 50.39 3.98
N GLY A 201 -29.65 50.35 2.82
CA GLY A 201 -28.42 51.09 2.49
C GLY A 201 -28.70 52.36 1.67
N GLU A 202 -27.64 53.12 1.35
CA GLU A 202 -27.77 54.39 0.63
C GLU A 202 -28.18 54.20 -0.85
N LYS A 203 -27.91 53.02 -1.43
CA LYS A 203 -28.12 52.69 -2.85
C LYS A 203 -28.97 51.43 -3.06
N GLY A 204 -29.21 50.63 -2.02
CA GLY A 204 -29.93 49.36 -2.11
C GLY A 204 -30.08 48.64 -0.78
N ALA A 205 -30.39 47.35 -0.79
CA ALA A 205 -30.42 46.50 0.40
C ALA A 205 -29.01 46.01 0.76
N VAL A 206 -28.66 46.10 2.04
CA VAL A 206 -27.48 45.45 2.61
C VAL A 206 -27.94 44.13 3.22
N ILE A 207 -27.34 43.04 2.74
CA ILE A 207 -27.70 41.68 3.17
C ILE A 207 -26.67 41.22 4.18
N THR A 208 -27.09 40.98 5.42
CA THR A 208 -26.23 40.47 6.48
C THR A 208 -26.59 39.02 6.79
N PHE A 209 -25.69 38.08 6.47
CA PHE A 209 -25.81 36.70 6.93
C PHE A 209 -25.29 36.61 8.37
N LYS A 210 -26.20 36.51 9.34
CA LYS A 210 -25.85 36.24 10.74
C LYS A 210 -25.64 34.74 10.91
N VAL A 211 -24.43 34.35 11.28
CA VAL A 211 -24.02 32.95 11.37
C VAL A 211 -23.46 32.64 12.74
N THR A 212 -23.88 31.51 13.30
CA THR A 212 -23.29 30.95 14.52
C THR A 212 -22.40 29.78 14.13
N GLU A 213 -21.08 29.95 14.23
CA GLU A 213 -20.13 28.89 13.88
C GLU A 213 -20.27 27.67 14.78
N ARG A 214 -20.25 26.47 14.18
CA ARG A 214 -20.14 25.23 14.95
C ARG A 214 -18.77 25.16 15.62
N PRO A 215 -18.72 24.78 16.91
CA PRO A 215 -17.45 24.68 17.60
C PRO A 215 -16.59 23.54 17.03
N SER A 216 -15.29 23.77 16.96
CA SER A 216 -14.32 22.76 16.54
C SER A 216 -13.80 21.94 17.71
N ILE A 217 -13.33 20.72 17.44
CA ILE A 217 -12.83 19.82 18.47
C ILE A 217 -11.43 20.26 18.90
N LYS A 218 -11.24 20.64 20.16
CA LYS A 218 -9.93 20.95 20.73
C LYS A 218 -9.23 19.73 21.30
N ALA A 219 -10.00 18.84 21.92
CA ALA A 219 -9.49 17.64 22.57
C ALA A 219 -10.53 16.52 22.50
N ILE A 220 -10.03 15.29 22.49
CA ILE A 220 -10.84 14.08 22.57
C ILE A 220 -10.32 13.27 23.75
N THR A 221 -11.19 13.02 24.72
CA THR A 221 -10.84 12.37 25.98
C THR A 221 -11.68 11.11 26.15
N PHE A 222 -11.01 10.00 26.44
CA PHE A 222 -11.68 8.73 26.74
C PHE A 222 -11.56 8.42 28.24
N LYS A 223 -12.70 8.18 28.89
CA LYS A 223 -12.80 7.86 30.32
C LYS A 223 -13.40 6.46 30.52
N GLY A 224 -12.98 5.80 31.60
CA GLY A 224 -13.51 4.48 31.99
C GLY A 224 -12.92 3.27 31.24
N ILE A 225 -11.88 3.50 30.43
CA ILE A 225 -11.10 2.43 29.79
C ILE A 225 -10.33 1.65 30.87
N LYS A 226 -10.47 0.33 30.89
CA LYS A 226 -9.68 -0.55 31.78
C LYS A 226 -8.76 -1.47 30.98
N GLU A 227 -9.28 -2.10 29.92
CA GLU A 227 -8.56 -3.13 29.15
C GLU A 227 -8.16 -2.68 27.73
N ALA A 228 -8.93 -1.78 27.09
CA ALA A 228 -8.63 -1.32 25.73
C ALA A 228 -7.46 -0.31 25.66
N LYS A 229 -6.84 -0.15 24.49
CA LYS A 229 -5.82 0.89 24.26
C LYS A 229 -6.45 2.18 23.74
N LYS A 230 -6.05 3.31 24.30
CA LYS A 230 -6.55 4.64 23.91
C LYS A 230 -6.20 4.98 22.47
N GLU A 231 -5.02 4.59 22.01
CA GLU A 231 -4.51 4.88 20.67
C GLU A 231 -5.33 4.17 19.59
N ASP A 232 -5.82 2.96 19.87
CA ASP A 232 -6.66 2.20 18.93
C ASP A 232 -8.04 2.84 18.81
N LEU A 233 -8.65 3.24 19.94
CA LEU A 233 -9.92 3.97 19.95
C LEU A 233 -9.82 5.30 19.18
N ALA A 234 -8.72 6.04 19.35
CA ALA A 234 -8.48 7.28 18.63
C ALA A 234 -8.41 7.09 17.09
N LYS A 235 -7.91 5.94 16.61
CA LYS A 235 -7.91 5.61 15.18
C LYS A 235 -9.30 5.22 14.68
N ILE A 236 -10.07 4.49 15.49
CA ILE A 236 -11.36 3.89 15.12
C ILE A 236 -12.50 4.91 15.05
N ILE A 237 -12.44 5.97 15.87
CA ILE A 237 -13.47 7.03 15.83
C ILE A 237 -13.42 7.86 14.54
N GLU A 238 -12.32 7.81 13.77
CA GLU A 238 -12.13 8.54 12.50
C GLU A 238 -12.35 10.07 12.61
N ILE A 239 -12.25 10.64 13.81
CA ILE A 239 -12.44 12.08 14.10
C ILE A 239 -11.10 12.70 14.52
N LYS A 240 -10.76 13.86 13.94
CA LYS A 240 -9.51 14.56 14.24
C LYS A 240 -9.72 15.82 15.06
N VAL A 241 -8.71 16.17 15.86
CA VAL A 241 -8.62 17.49 16.51
C VAL A 241 -8.59 18.58 15.44
N GLY A 242 -9.37 19.65 15.64
CA GLY A 242 -9.55 20.78 14.72
C GLY A 242 -10.78 20.66 13.81
N GLU A 243 -11.35 19.47 13.70
CA GLU A 243 -12.52 19.17 12.87
C GLU A 243 -13.83 19.67 13.53
N ILE A 244 -14.87 19.89 12.70
CA ILE A 244 -16.22 20.24 13.17
C ILE A 244 -17.02 18.94 13.31
N PRO A 245 -17.55 18.63 14.51
CA PRO A 245 -18.28 17.38 14.72
C PRO A 245 -19.69 17.48 14.12
N THR A 246 -20.00 16.61 13.17
CA THR A 246 -21.38 16.43 12.68
C THR A 246 -22.06 15.30 13.46
N PRO A 247 -23.39 15.34 13.67
CA PRO A 247 -24.12 14.29 14.36
C PRO A 247 -23.90 12.89 13.75
N GLU A 248 -23.85 12.81 12.42
CA GLU A 248 -23.59 11.56 11.69
C GLU A 248 -22.20 10.97 12.02
N LYS A 249 -21.15 11.80 12.06
CA LYS A 249 -19.80 11.35 12.41
C LYS A 249 -19.70 10.93 13.87
N LEU A 250 -20.35 11.66 14.78
CA LEU A 250 -20.38 11.30 16.20
C LEU A 250 -21.09 9.97 16.44
N ASN A 251 -22.23 9.74 15.77
CA ASN A 251 -22.95 8.47 15.85
C ASN A 251 -22.12 7.31 15.27
N LYS A 252 -21.51 7.51 14.10
CA LYS A 252 -20.61 6.52 13.49
C LYS A 252 -19.42 6.20 14.40
N ALA A 253 -18.83 7.21 15.04
CA ALA A 253 -17.75 7.00 16.01
C ALA A 253 -18.20 6.14 17.21
N LEU A 254 -19.39 6.40 17.76
CA LEU A 254 -19.97 5.57 18.82
C LEU A 254 -20.24 4.13 18.37
N GLU A 255 -20.78 3.93 17.16
CA GLU A 255 -21.00 2.61 16.57
C GLU A 255 -19.68 1.87 16.36
N ASN A 256 -18.68 2.53 15.77
CA ASN A 256 -17.35 1.97 15.55
C ASN A 256 -16.68 1.57 16.88
N MET A 257 -16.79 2.40 17.92
CA MET A 257 -16.25 2.07 19.24
C MET A 257 -16.99 0.89 19.88
N LYS A 258 -18.33 0.85 19.79
CA LYS A 258 -19.11 -0.30 20.28
C LYS A 258 -18.72 -1.58 19.54
N ALA A 259 -18.63 -1.53 18.21
CA ALA A 259 -18.19 -2.64 17.38
C ALA A 259 -16.77 -3.10 17.74
N TYR A 260 -15.85 -2.18 18.03
CA TYR A 260 -14.51 -2.51 18.48
C TYR A 260 -14.50 -3.22 19.85
N TYR A 261 -15.27 -2.72 20.81
CA TYR A 261 -15.39 -3.37 22.13
C TYR A 261 -16.04 -4.76 22.02
N GLU A 262 -17.04 -4.92 21.16
CA GLU A 262 -17.60 -6.23 20.82
C GLU A 262 -16.57 -7.14 20.14
N GLN A 263 -15.70 -6.60 19.28
CA GLN A 263 -14.62 -7.38 18.67
C GLN A 263 -13.60 -7.87 19.70
N LEU A 264 -13.35 -7.08 20.75
CA LEU A 264 -12.54 -7.47 21.90
C LEU A 264 -13.26 -8.43 22.87
N GLY A 265 -14.54 -8.72 22.61
CA GLY A 265 -15.41 -9.63 23.38
C GLY A 265 -16.09 -9.00 24.59
N PHE A 266 -16.07 -7.67 24.72
CA PHE A 266 -16.75 -6.93 25.79
C PHE A 266 -18.19 -6.59 25.38
N HIS A 267 -19.10 -7.52 25.62
CA HIS A 267 -20.52 -7.34 25.32
C HIS A 267 -21.23 -6.53 26.41
N GLY A 268 -22.23 -5.74 26.02
CA GLY A 268 -22.94 -4.83 26.92
C GLY A 268 -22.11 -3.61 27.32
N THR A 269 -21.13 -3.22 26.50
CA THR A 269 -20.35 -1.99 26.70
C THR A 269 -21.22 -0.78 26.42
N GLU A 270 -21.38 0.08 27.43
CA GLU A 270 -22.12 1.33 27.32
C GLU A 270 -21.12 2.46 27.02
N ILE A 271 -21.37 3.20 25.93
CA ILE A 271 -20.54 4.33 25.52
C ILE A 271 -21.46 5.53 25.38
N THR A 272 -21.21 6.57 26.18
CA THR A 272 -21.90 7.85 26.10
C THR A 272 -20.91 8.94 25.71
N LEU A 273 -21.39 9.91 24.93
CA LEU A 273 -20.63 11.07 24.51
C LEU A 273 -21.13 12.30 25.27
N GLU A 274 -20.23 12.97 25.96
CA GLU A 274 -20.46 14.29 26.56
C GLU A 274 -19.63 15.34 25.82
N THR A 275 -20.25 16.45 25.43
CA THR A 275 -19.56 17.60 24.86
C THR A 275 -19.32 18.64 25.96
N LYS A 276 -18.08 19.05 26.15
CA LYS A 276 -17.71 20.12 27.09
C LYS A 276 -17.28 21.36 26.34
N GLU A 277 -17.91 22.48 26.63
CA GLU A 277 -17.49 23.76 26.08
C GLU A 277 -16.15 24.17 26.70
N VAL A 278 -15.14 24.40 25.85
CA VAL A 278 -13.81 24.87 26.27
C VAL A 278 -13.68 26.37 26.00
N SER A 279 -14.34 26.85 24.95
CA SER A 279 -14.50 28.27 24.60
C SER A 279 -15.68 28.40 23.63
N SER A 280 -16.11 29.63 23.33
CA SER A 280 -17.22 29.90 22.40
C SER A 280 -17.06 29.34 20.98
N THR A 281 -15.89 28.81 20.61
CA THR A 281 -15.60 28.24 19.28
C THR A 281 -14.95 26.85 19.35
N GLN A 282 -14.78 26.28 20.56
CA GLN A 282 -14.10 25.01 20.75
C GLN A 282 -14.75 24.16 21.84
N ILE A 283 -14.91 22.88 21.53
CA ILE A 283 -15.43 21.87 22.45
C ILE A 283 -14.42 20.73 22.67
N GLU A 284 -14.54 20.07 23.81
CA GLU A 284 -13.91 18.79 24.12
C GLU A 284 -14.96 17.68 23.99
N LEU A 285 -14.62 16.61 23.27
CA LEU A 285 -15.42 15.41 23.20
C LEU A 285 -14.97 14.43 24.29
N VAL A 286 -15.84 14.12 25.23
CA VAL A 286 -15.58 13.18 26.33
C VAL A 286 -16.40 11.91 26.10
N PHE A 287 -15.72 10.84 25.70
CA PHE A 287 -16.32 9.51 25.58
C PHE A 287 -16.23 8.80 26.93
N ASN A 288 -17.37 8.65 27.61
CA ASN A 288 -17.47 7.89 28.85
C ASN A 288 -17.81 6.44 28.51
N ILE A 289 -16.88 5.55 28.81
CA ILE A 289 -16.97 4.13 28.46
C ILE A 289 -17.15 3.33 29.75
N LYS A 290 -18.19 2.52 29.79
CA LYS A 290 -18.40 1.52 30.83
C LYS A 290 -18.27 0.16 30.16
N GLU A 291 -17.05 -0.40 30.26
CA GLU A 291 -16.71 -1.68 29.65
C GLU A 291 -17.62 -2.80 30.18
N GLY A 292 -18.20 -3.56 29.25
CA GLY A 292 -19.00 -4.73 29.57
C GLY A 292 -18.18 -5.89 30.11
N LYS A 293 -18.82 -7.02 30.42
CA LYS A 293 -18.09 -8.23 30.83
C LYS A 293 -17.56 -8.96 29.60
N LYS A 294 -16.30 -9.40 29.67
CA LYS A 294 -15.69 -10.20 28.61
C LYS A 294 -16.33 -11.59 28.55
N LYS A 295 -16.95 -11.93 27.41
CA LYS A 295 -17.56 -13.25 27.19
C LYS A 295 -16.54 -14.20 26.55
N TYR A 296 -16.53 -15.45 27.00
CA TYR A 296 -15.65 -16.49 26.47
C TYR A 296 -16.45 -17.59 25.77
N ILE A 297 -15.89 -18.17 24.72
CA ILE A 297 -16.46 -19.33 24.04
C ILE A 297 -16.08 -20.59 24.82
N LYS A 298 -17.07 -21.23 25.45
CA LYS A 298 -16.88 -22.52 26.13
C LYS A 298 -16.77 -23.65 25.11
N LYS A 299 -17.69 -23.68 24.15
CA LYS A 299 -17.80 -24.75 23.17
C LYS A 299 -18.33 -24.25 21.82
N ILE A 300 -17.78 -24.79 20.74
CA ILE A 300 -18.27 -24.63 19.37
C ILE A 300 -18.66 -26.03 18.87
N GLU A 301 -19.94 -26.19 18.52
CA GLU A 301 -20.50 -27.42 18.01
C GLU A 301 -21.05 -27.20 16.62
N PHE A 302 -20.74 -28.14 15.73
CA PHE A 302 -21.38 -28.25 14.43
C PHE A 302 -22.41 -29.37 14.51
N VAL A 303 -23.60 -29.12 13.97
CA VAL A 303 -24.72 -30.07 14.01
C VAL A 303 -25.12 -30.39 12.58
N GLY A 304 -25.10 -31.67 12.20
CA GLY A 304 -25.46 -32.13 10.86
C GLY A 304 -24.28 -32.42 9.93
N ASN A 305 -23.05 -32.08 10.33
CA ASN A 305 -21.84 -32.44 9.59
C ASN A 305 -21.50 -33.94 9.71
N LYS A 306 -21.21 -34.57 8.57
CA LYS A 306 -20.78 -35.98 8.43
C LYS A 306 -19.51 -36.08 7.57
N ALA A 307 -19.38 -35.23 6.55
CA ALA A 307 -18.23 -35.19 5.65
C ALA A 307 -16.95 -34.63 6.29
N PHE A 308 -17.12 -33.69 7.23
CA PHE A 308 -16.03 -33.10 8.00
C PHE A 308 -16.22 -33.37 9.49
N SER A 309 -15.11 -33.58 10.21
CA SER A 309 -15.17 -33.64 11.67
C SER A 309 -15.29 -32.24 12.27
N ASN A 310 -15.84 -32.13 13.49
CA ASN A 310 -15.91 -30.84 14.20
C ASN A 310 -14.52 -30.19 14.35
N ARG A 311 -13.46 -31.00 14.43
CA ARG A 311 -12.08 -30.51 14.51
C ARG A 311 -11.64 -29.85 13.21
N ASP A 312 -12.00 -30.43 12.06
CA ASP A 312 -11.66 -29.87 10.75
C ASP A 312 -12.36 -28.54 10.54
N LEU A 313 -13.65 -28.46 10.88
CA LEU A 313 -14.46 -27.25 10.75
C LEU A 313 -13.99 -26.13 11.69
N LYS A 314 -13.61 -26.47 12.93
CA LYS A 314 -12.98 -25.53 13.87
C LYS A 314 -11.69 -24.93 13.30
N GLY A 315 -10.98 -25.63 12.43
CA GLY A 315 -9.76 -25.14 11.79
C GLY A 315 -9.98 -23.96 10.81
N TYR A 316 -11.20 -23.76 10.31
CA TYR A 316 -11.55 -22.64 9.43
C TYR A 316 -12.03 -21.39 10.18
N LEU A 317 -12.28 -21.51 11.49
CA LEU A 317 -12.71 -20.40 12.33
C LEU A 317 -11.50 -19.66 12.92
N SER A 318 -11.61 -18.33 12.99
CA SER A 318 -10.65 -17.44 13.64
C SER A 318 -10.90 -17.34 15.15
N VAL A 319 -12.08 -17.77 15.60
CA VAL A 319 -12.47 -17.90 17.00
C VAL A 319 -12.20 -19.33 17.49
N SER A 320 -11.85 -19.47 18.77
CA SER A 320 -11.55 -20.78 19.36
C SER A 320 -12.20 -20.93 20.73
N GLU A 321 -12.37 -22.18 21.18
CA GLU A 321 -12.79 -22.49 22.55
C GLU A 321 -11.71 -22.11 23.57
N LYS A 322 -12.14 -21.68 24.77
CA LYS A 322 -11.26 -21.42 25.91
C LYS A 322 -10.75 -22.74 26.49
N THR A 323 -9.45 -22.98 26.42
CA THR A 323 -8.77 -24.15 27.03
C THR A 323 -7.81 -23.74 28.16
N LEU A 324 -7.38 -24.68 29.02
CA LEU A 324 -6.38 -24.44 30.07
C LEU A 324 -5.04 -23.91 29.53
N PHE A 325 -4.73 -24.18 28.26
CA PHE A 325 -3.54 -23.66 27.56
C PHE A 325 -3.76 -22.30 26.88
N SER A 326 -4.93 -21.66 27.04
CA SER A 326 -5.22 -20.34 26.44
C SER A 326 -4.23 -19.24 26.87
N PRO A 327 -3.71 -19.20 28.11
CA PRO A 327 -2.66 -18.25 28.50
C PRO A 327 -1.35 -18.45 27.72
N ILE A 328 -0.93 -19.71 27.52
CA ILE A 328 0.26 -20.06 26.73
C ILE A 328 0.02 -19.75 25.25
N LYS A 329 -1.17 -20.07 24.72
CA LYS A 329 -1.57 -19.69 23.35
C LYS A 329 -1.60 -18.18 23.16
N ARG A 330 -2.03 -17.40 24.17
CA ARG A 330 -2.00 -15.92 24.15
C ARG A 330 -0.57 -15.40 24.07
N TYR A 331 0.36 -15.99 24.82
CA TYR A 331 1.79 -15.63 24.78
C TYR A 331 2.46 -15.99 23.45
N VAL A 332 2.23 -17.22 22.96
CA VAL A 332 2.68 -17.65 21.61
C VAL A 332 2.07 -16.76 20.53
N LYS A 333 0.82 -16.33 20.69
CA LYS A 333 0.13 -15.43 19.77
C LYS A 333 0.71 -14.02 19.77
N TYR A 334 1.05 -13.47 20.94
CA TYR A 334 1.74 -12.19 21.07
C TYR A 334 3.09 -12.23 20.34
N LEU A 335 3.82 -13.33 20.47
CA LEU A 335 5.06 -13.56 19.72
C LEU A 335 4.83 -13.69 18.20
N THR A 336 3.77 -14.37 17.75
CA THR A 336 3.45 -14.45 16.30
C THR A 336 2.92 -13.13 15.72
N ALA A 337 2.25 -12.28 16.51
CA ALA A 337 1.76 -10.97 16.04
C ALA A 337 2.90 -10.02 15.63
N VAL A 338 4.11 -10.24 16.15
CA VAL A 338 5.34 -9.55 15.72
C VAL A 338 5.80 -10.02 14.33
N ILE A 339 5.44 -11.25 13.93
CA ILE A 339 5.93 -11.92 12.70
C ILE A 339 4.85 -11.93 11.60
N SER A 340 3.57 -11.93 11.94
CA SER A 340 2.45 -11.93 11.00
C SER A 340 1.29 -11.10 11.58
N PRO A 341 1.09 -9.87 11.11
CA PRO A 341 0.15 -8.91 11.71
C PRO A 341 -1.32 -9.15 11.29
N GLU A 342 -1.73 -10.39 11.01
CA GLU A 342 -3.14 -10.66 10.74
C GLU A 342 -3.98 -10.44 12.00
N PRO A 343 -5.06 -9.64 11.94
CA PRO A 343 -5.94 -9.43 13.08
C PRO A 343 -6.72 -10.72 13.34
N GLN A 344 -6.37 -11.40 14.44
CA GLN A 344 -7.06 -12.61 14.89
C GLN A 344 -7.74 -12.38 16.23
N ALA A 345 -8.90 -13.00 16.45
CA ALA A 345 -9.61 -12.97 17.72
C ALA A 345 -8.73 -13.49 18.85
N GLU A 346 -8.77 -12.89 20.03
CA GLU A 346 -8.09 -13.47 21.20
C GLU A 346 -8.59 -14.91 21.45
N PRO A 347 -7.69 -15.89 21.69
CA PRO A 347 -8.08 -17.28 21.88
C PRO A 347 -9.09 -17.42 23.02
N GLY A 348 -10.21 -18.09 22.75
CA GLY A 348 -11.28 -18.27 23.74
C GLY A 348 -12.26 -17.10 23.85
N VAL A 349 -12.01 -15.96 23.21
CA VAL A 349 -12.88 -14.78 23.31
C VAL A 349 -14.01 -14.87 22.29
N TYR A 350 -15.21 -14.53 22.74
CA TYR A 350 -16.39 -14.50 21.89
C TYR A 350 -16.38 -13.27 20.98
N ASN A 351 -16.49 -13.50 19.67
CA ASN A 351 -16.55 -12.44 18.67
C ASN A 351 -17.44 -12.88 17.51
N LEU A 352 -18.60 -12.24 17.38
CA LEU A 352 -19.64 -12.61 16.44
C LEU A 352 -19.28 -12.22 14.98
N ALA A 353 -18.62 -11.08 14.78
CA ALA A 353 -18.23 -10.61 13.46
C ALA A 353 -17.22 -11.54 12.78
N TYR A 354 -16.21 -12.01 13.52
CA TYR A 354 -15.28 -13.01 13.00
C TYR A 354 -15.95 -14.34 12.73
N LEU A 355 -16.86 -14.78 13.61
CA LEU A 355 -17.62 -16.01 13.40
C LEU A 355 -18.41 -15.96 12.09
N TYR A 356 -19.23 -14.93 11.87
CA TYR A 356 -20.03 -14.80 10.64
C TYR A 356 -19.18 -14.74 9.38
N ARG A 357 -18.07 -13.98 9.41
CA ARG A 357 -17.11 -13.93 8.30
C ARG A 357 -16.57 -15.33 7.97
N ASP A 358 -16.27 -16.13 8.99
CA ASP A 358 -15.65 -17.44 8.81
C ASP A 358 -16.65 -18.54 8.43
N LEU A 359 -17.97 -18.33 8.59
CA LEU A 359 -18.98 -19.26 8.07
C LEU A 359 -18.86 -19.43 6.54
N GLY A 360 -18.57 -18.35 5.81
CA GLY A 360 -18.32 -18.41 4.37
C GLY A 360 -17.08 -19.24 4.00
N LYS A 361 -16.08 -19.32 4.88
CA LYS A 361 -14.92 -20.20 4.69
C LYS A 361 -15.31 -21.66 4.83
N ILE A 362 -16.17 -21.98 5.80
CA ILE A 362 -16.71 -23.32 5.97
C ILE A 362 -17.54 -23.72 4.74
N GLU A 363 -18.45 -22.85 4.30
CA GLU A 363 -19.24 -23.06 3.08
C GLU A 363 -18.33 -23.33 1.87
N THR A 364 -17.29 -22.52 1.69
CA THR A 364 -16.28 -22.71 0.63
C THR A 364 -15.53 -24.04 0.76
N ALA A 365 -15.17 -24.45 1.98
CA ALA A 365 -14.49 -25.72 2.23
C ALA A 365 -15.36 -26.93 1.83
N TYR A 366 -16.66 -26.87 2.10
CA TYR A 366 -17.64 -27.86 1.64
C TYR A 366 -17.79 -27.87 0.11
N LYS A 367 -17.93 -26.69 -0.51
CA LYS A 367 -18.00 -26.57 -1.98
C LYS A 367 -16.72 -27.06 -2.67
N ASN A 368 -15.57 -26.96 -2.02
CA ASN A 368 -14.29 -27.53 -2.48
C ASN A 368 -14.22 -29.06 -2.38
N LYS A 369 -15.15 -29.70 -1.66
CA LYS A 369 -15.31 -31.15 -1.56
C LYS A 369 -16.55 -31.67 -2.30
N GLY A 370 -17.15 -30.85 -3.16
CA GLY A 370 -18.26 -31.24 -4.03
C GLY A 370 -19.65 -31.05 -3.42
N TYR A 371 -19.76 -30.49 -2.21
CA TYR A 371 -21.03 -30.21 -1.55
C TYR A 371 -21.55 -28.82 -1.95
N ILE A 372 -22.08 -28.70 -3.18
CA ILE A 372 -22.49 -27.40 -3.74
C ILE A 372 -23.80 -26.86 -3.15
N GLU A 373 -24.62 -27.75 -2.57
CA GLU A 373 -25.90 -27.42 -1.93
C GLU A 373 -25.77 -27.23 -0.42
N VAL A 374 -24.53 -27.17 0.10
CA VAL A 374 -24.31 -26.96 1.52
C VAL A 374 -25.00 -25.69 2.00
N LYS A 375 -25.73 -25.80 3.11
CA LYS A 375 -26.31 -24.65 3.81
C LYS A 375 -25.73 -24.60 5.22
N ILE A 376 -25.10 -23.48 5.54
CA ILE A 376 -24.65 -23.16 6.89
C ILE A 376 -25.74 -22.28 7.50
N GLY A 377 -26.47 -22.81 8.48
CA GLY A 377 -27.52 -22.05 9.15
C GLY A 377 -26.95 -21.05 10.14
N GLU A 378 -27.82 -20.16 10.64
CA GLU A 378 -27.41 -19.13 11.59
C GLU A 378 -26.88 -19.75 12.90
N PRO A 379 -25.73 -19.26 13.44
CA PRO A 379 -25.21 -19.73 14.70
C PRO A 379 -26.18 -19.47 15.84
N GLN A 380 -26.57 -20.53 16.55
CA GLN A 380 -27.37 -20.45 17.77
C GLN A 380 -26.44 -20.24 18.96
N ILE A 381 -26.61 -19.11 19.66
CA ILE A 381 -25.80 -18.73 20.81
C ILE A 381 -26.57 -19.06 22.08
N ILE A 382 -26.03 -19.96 22.89
CA ILE A 382 -26.58 -20.33 24.20
C ILE A 382 -25.71 -19.64 25.26
N GLU A 383 -26.30 -18.73 26.02
CA GLU A 383 -25.61 -18.04 27.12
C GLU A 383 -25.57 -18.90 28.38
N GLU A 384 -24.41 -18.94 29.04
CA GLU A 384 -24.20 -19.56 30.35
C GLU A 384 -23.46 -18.58 31.28
N GLU A 385 -23.49 -18.82 32.60
CA GLU A 385 -22.92 -17.90 33.63
C GLU A 385 -21.46 -17.48 33.35
N ASP A 386 -20.65 -18.36 32.74
CA ASP A 386 -19.21 -18.13 32.49
C ASP A 386 -18.81 -18.11 31.00
N GLY A 387 -19.76 -17.94 30.07
CA GLY A 387 -19.45 -17.88 28.64
C GLY A 387 -20.61 -18.23 27.72
N VAL A 388 -20.27 -18.58 26.47
CA VAL A 388 -21.25 -18.93 25.44
C VAL A 388 -20.93 -20.28 24.80
N ILE A 389 -21.97 -21.04 24.47
CA ILE A 389 -21.91 -22.21 23.60
C ILE A 389 -22.48 -21.81 22.23
N ILE A 390 -21.71 -22.05 21.18
CA ILE A 390 -22.08 -21.71 19.81
C ILE A 390 -22.42 -23.00 19.07
N LYS A 391 -23.67 -23.12 18.60
CA LYS A 391 -24.12 -24.25 17.78
C LYS A 391 -24.37 -23.79 16.35
N ILE A 392 -23.70 -24.42 15.39
CA ILE A 392 -23.76 -24.07 13.97
C ILE A 392 -24.43 -25.23 13.23
N PRO A 393 -25.70 -25.10 12.82
CA PRO A 393 -26.38 -26.13 12.04
C PRO A 393 -25.85 -26.14 10.59
N ILE A 394 -25.63 -27.34 10.06
CA ILE A 394 -25.11 -27.57 8.71
C ILE A 394 -25.99 -28.62 8.01
N GLU A 395 -26.51 -28.26 6.84
CA GLU A 395 -27.10 -29.21 5.90
C GLU A 395 -26.09 -29.43 4.76
N GLU A 396 -25.42 -30.58 4.71
CA GLU A 396 -24.32 -30.79 3.75
C GLU A 396 -24.79 -30.94 2.29
N GLY A 397 -25.97 -31.54 2.09
CA GLY A 397 -26.44 -31.96 0.76
C GLY A 397 -25.62 -33.14 0.17
N PRO A 398 -25.94 -33.58 -1.05
CA PRO A 398 -25.19 -34.64 -1.72
C PRO A 398 -23.84 -34.14 -2.26
N GLN A 399 -22.87 -35.05 -2.40
CA GLN A 399 -21.59 -34.77 -3.03
C GLN A 399 -21.69 -34.91 -4.55
N TYR A 400 -21.31 -33.85 -5.28
CA TYR A 400 -21.33 -33.81 -6.73
C TYR A 400 -19.97 -34.16 -7.35
N LYS A 401 -20.01 -34.89 -8.47
CA LYS A 401 -18.86 -35.13 -9.34
C LYS A 401 -18.99 -34.38 -10.66
N VAL A 402 -17.88 -34.06 -11.29
CA VAL A 402 -17.87 -33.46 -12.63
C VAL A 402 -18.09 -34.57 -13.65
N LYS A 403 -19.15 -34.49 -14.45
CA LYS A 403 -19.44 -35.43 -15.54
C LYS A 403 -18.74 -35.02 -16.83
N GLU A 404 -18.78 -33.73 -17.12
CA GLU A 404 -18.33 -33.15 -18.36
C GLU A 404 -17.75 -31.76 -18.09
N VAL A 405 -16.64 -31.46 -18.77
CA VAL A 405 -16.02 -30.13 -18.80
C VAL A 405 -15.99 -29.69 -20.26
N ARG A 406 -16.54 -28.51 -20.56
CA ARG A 406 -16.46 -27.88 -21.88
C ARG A 406 -15.78 -26.53 -21.77
N VAL A 407 -14.89 -26.23 -22.71
CA VAL A 407 -14.27 -24.91 -22.83
C VAL A 407 -14.59 -24.33 -24.20
N LEU A 408 -15.42 -23.29 -24.23
CA LEU A 408 -15.84 -22.62 -25.46
C LEU A 408 -14.84 -21.51 -25.80
N GLN A 409 -13.99 -21.77 -26.79
CA GLN A 409 -12.95 -20.85 -27.29
C GLN A 409 -12.48 -21.23 -28.70
N ASP A 410 -11.73 -20.37 -29.38
CA ASP A 410 -11.38 -20.48 -30.81
C ASP A 410 -9.87 -20.46 -31.14
N LEU A 411 -8.99 -20.42 -30.13
CA LEU A 411 -7.55 -20.16 -30.30
C LEU A 411 -6.63 -21.37 -30.06
N PHE A 412 -6.94 -22.21 -29.07
CA PHE A 412 -6.07 -23.32 -28.66
C PHE A 412 -6.71 -24.68 -28.95
N PRO A 413 -5.92 -25.75 -29.19
CA PRO A 413 -6.46 -27.11 -29.22
C PRO A 413 -7.02 -27.52 -27.85
N GLU A 414 -8.16 -28.21 -27.83
CA GLU A 414 -8.80 -28.67 -26.59
C GLU A 414 -7.87 -29.48 -25.68
N GLU A 415 -7.02 -30.34 -26.27
CA GLU A 415 -6.06 -31.16 -25.53
C GLU A 415 -5.05 -30.33 -24.72
N GLU A 416 -4.61 -29.19 -25.25
CA GLU A 416 -3.66 -28.31 -24.55
C GLU A 416 -4.30 -27.61 -23.35
N ILE A 417 -5.60 -27.30 -23.47
CA ILE A 417 -6.38 -26.69 -22.40
C ILE A 417 -6.63 -27.72 -21.29
N TYR A 418 -7.19 -28.90 -21.64
CA TYR A 418 -7.60 -29.89 -20.65
C TYR A 418 -6.42 -30.49 -19.86
N LYS A 419 -5.20 -30.48 -20.41
CA LYS A 419 -3.97 -30.86 -19.67
C LYS A 419 -3.60 -29.85 -18.58
N ARG A 420 -4.04 -28.58 -18.70
CA ARG A 420 -3.75 -27.50 -17.73
C ARG A 420 -4.83 -27.35 -16.67
N LEU A 421 -6.06 -27.76 -16.96
CA LEU A 421 -7.18 -27.66 -16.02
C LEU A 421 -7.06 -28.71 -14.90
N LYS A 422 -7.38 -28.29 -13.68
CA LYS A 422 -7.49 -29.16 -12.50
C LYS A 422 -8.82 -29.90 -12.50
N THR A 423 -9.89 -29.20 -12.86
CA THR A 423 -11.25 -29.72 -13.01
C THR A 423 -11.31 -30.67 -14.19
N GLN A 424 -11.66 -31.93 -13.95
CA GLN A 424 -11.71 -32.98 -14.96
C GLN A 424 -12.93 -33.89 -14.74
N ALA A 425 -13.44 -34.46 -15.84
CA ALA A 425 -14.51 -35.46 -15.78
C ALA A 425 -14.13 -36.65 -14.88
N GLY A 426 -15.08 -37.10 -14.06
CA GLY A 426 -14.92 -38.18 -13.09
C GLY A 426 -14.44 -37.74 -11.70
N LYS A 427 -13.83 -36.55 -11.56
CA LYS A 427 -13.39 -36.02 -10.26
C LYS A 427 -14.56 -35.44 -9.45
N VAL A 428 -14.37 -35.36 -8.13
CA VAL A 428 -15.28 -34.60 -7.25
C VAL A 428 -15.16 -33.12 -7.59
N PHE A 429 -16.30 -32.41 -7.63
CA PHE A 429 -16.29 -30.98 -7.90
C PHE A 429 -15.56 -30.20 -6.80
N SER A 430 -14.81 -29.17 -7.19
CA SER A 430 -14.18 -28.24 -6.26
C SER A 430 -14.32 -26.81 -6.78
N LEU A 431 -15.00 -25.95 -6.02
CA LEU A 431 -15.14 -24.53 -6.37
C LEU A 431 -13.78 -23.82 -6.45
N GLY A 432 -12.82 -24.21 -5.61
CA GLY A 432 -11.47 -23.68 -5.60
C GLY A 432 -10.72 -24.05 -6.87
N GLU A 433 -10.78 -25.31 -7.30
CA GLU A 433 -10.16 -25.75 -8.56
C GLU A 433 -10.81 -25.05 -9.76
N LEU A 434 -12.14 -24.86 -9.73
CA LEU A 434 -12.87 -24.13 -10.77
C LEU A 434 -12.38 -22.68 -10.93
N LYS A 435 -12.22 -21.96 -9.81
CA LYS A 435 -11.70 -20.59 -9.81
C LYS A 435 -10.23 -20.53 -10.24
N GLU A 436 -9.42 -21.50 -9.86
CA GLU A 436 -8.04 -21.60 -10.33
C GLU A 436 -7.99 -21.84 -11.84
N ASP A 437 -8.88 -22.67 -12.36
CA ASP A 437 -9.02 -22.94 -13.80
C ASP A 437 -9.45 -21.68 -14.58
N GLU A 438 -10.35 -20.84 -14.04
CA GLU A 438 -10.68 -19.52 -14.60
C GLU A 438 -9.44 -18.62 -14.75
N VAL A 439 -8.59 -18.59 -13.72
CA VAL A 439 -7.34 -17.83 -13.73
C VAL A 439 -6.35 -18.43 -14.74
N ILE A 440 -6.19 -19.75 -14.79
CA ILE A 440 -5.33 -20.45 -15.74
C ILE A 440 -5.74 -20.13 -17.18
N LEU A 441 -7.05 -20.21 -17.48
CA LEU A 441 -7.59 -19.87 -18.79
C LEU A 441 -7.38 -18.39 -19.11
N THR A 442 -7.72 -17.48 -18.19
CA THR A 442 -7.52 -16.03 -18.39
C THR A 442 -6.05 -15.71 -18.67
N HIS A 443 -5.12 -16.31 -17.92
CA HIS A 443 -3.69 -16.14 -18.10
C HIS A 443 -3.19 -16.74 -19.43
N LEU A 444 -3.73 -17.90 -19.84
CA LEU A 444 -3.40 -18.52 -21.12
C LEU A 444 -3.68 -17.57 -22.29
N PHE A 445 -4.84 -16.90 -22.31
CA PHE A 445 -5.14 -15.92 -23.36
C PHE A 445 -4.34 -14.63 -23.19
N SER A 446 -4.23 -14.13 -21.95
CA SER A 446 -3.43 -12.94 -21.62
C SER A 446 -1.98 -13.04 -22.08
N ASP A 447 -1.38 -14.23 -22.05
CA ASP A 447 0.00 -14.47 -22.48
C ASP A 447 0.21 -14.43 -24.00
N TYR A 448 -0.87 -14.49 -24.78
CA TYR A 448 -0.86 -14.39 -26.24
C TYR A 448 -1.38 -13.02 -26.73
N GLY A 449 -1.37 -11.99 -25.88
CA GLY A 449 -1.73 -10.61 -26.25
C GLY A 449 -3.16 -10.21 -25.90
N TYR A 450 -3.99 -11.08 -25.34
CA TYR A 450 -5.40 -10.77 -25.04
C TYR A 450 -5.58 -10.21 -23.61
N ALA A 451 -5.20 -8.95 -23.39
CA ALA A 451 -5.10 -8.33 -22.05
C ALA A 451 -6.42 -8.17 -21.28
N TYR A 452 -7.54 -8.27 -22.00
CA TYR A 452 -8.91 -8.12 -21.50
C TYR A 452 -9.72 -9.41 -21.62
N ALA A 453 -9.05 -10.56 -21.78
CA ALA A 453 -9.71 -11.85 -21.81
C ALA A 453 -10.52 -12.07 -20.52
N LYS A 454 -11.77 -12.52 -20.68
CA LYS A 454 -12.68 -12.83 -19.59
C LYS A 454 -13.14 -14.28 -19.71
N VAL A 455 -13.20 -14.98 -18.59
CA VAL A 455 -13.71 -16.35 -18.52
C VAL A 455 -14.98 -16.32 -17.68
N ASP A 456 -16.11 -16.65 -18.32
CA ASP A 456 -17.38 -16.80 -17.65
C ASP A 456 -17.66 -18.29 -17.44
N THR A 457 -17.78 -18.72 -16.19
CA THR A 457 -18.01 -20.12 -15.84
C THR A 457 -19.45 -20.36 -15.43
N ASN A 458 -20.05 -21.39 -16.00
CA ASN A 458 -21.35 -21.90 -15.59
C ASN A 458 -21.22 -23.39 -15.23
N PHE A 459 -21.95 -23.82 -14.20
CA PHE A 459 -22.08 -25.24 -13.88
C PHE A 459 -23.55 -25.60 -13.68
N GLU A 460 -23.97 -26.66 -14.35
CA GLU A 460 -25.37 -27.11 -14.36
C GLU A 460 -25.46 -28.49 -13.70
N LYS A 461 -26.48 -28.67 -12.86
CA LYS A 461 -26.81 -29.97 -12.27
C LYS A 461 -27.44 -30.85 -13.32
N ILE A 462 -27.00 -32.10 -13.41
CA ILE A 462 -27.62 -33.10 -14.27
C ILE A 462 -28.83 -33.67 -13.52
N PRO A 463 -30.07 -33.52 -14.05
CA PRO A 463 -31.26 -34.03 -13.39
C PRO A 463 -31.15 -35.54 -13.11
N GLY A 464 -31.42 -35.96 -11.88
CA GLY A 464 -31.39 -37.37 -11.47
C GLY A 464 -30.00 -37.94 -11.16
N GLU A 465 -28.92 -37.18 -11.37
CA GLU A 465 -27.55 -37.57 -11.01
C GLU A 465 -26.92 -36.57 -10.02
N ASN A 466 -26.09 -37.04 -9.09
CA ASN A 466 -25.22 -36.18 -8.28
C ASN A 466 -23.98 -35.77 -9.10
N ALA A 467 -24.23 -35.16 -10.25
CA ALA A 467 -23.20 -34.82 -11.22
C ALA A 467 -23.42 -33.44 -11.84
N LEU A 468 -22.32 -32.78 -12.21
CA LEU A 468 -22.29 -31.43 -12.77
C LEU A 468 -21.69 -31.44 -14.17
N LYS A 469 -22.27 -30.62 -15.04
CA LYS A 469 -21.66 -30.20 -16.30
C LYS A 469 -21.06 -28.82 -16.10
N VAL A 470 -19.76 -28.69 -16.31
CA VAL A 470 -19.03 -27.42 -16.16
C VAL A 470 -18.71 -26.87 -17.55
N THR A 471 -19.06 -25.62 -17.80
CA THR A 471 -18.78 -24.92 -19.05
C THR A 471 -18.04 -23.62 -18.77
N PHE A 472 -16.84 -23.49 -19.32
CA PHE A 472 -16.07 -22.25 -19.36
C PHE A 472 -16.29 -21.57 -20.71
N LYS A 473 -16.77 -20.34 -20.72
CA LYS A 473 -16.89 -19.51 -21.92
C LYS A 473 -15.80 -18.46 -21.91
N VAL A 474 -14.90 -18.49 -22.89
CA VAL A 474 -13.80 -17.53 -22.97
C VAL A 474 -14.13 -16.42 -23.98
N GLU A 475 -14.15 -15.19 -23.50
CA GLU A 475 -14.27 -13.98 -24.30
C GLU A 475 -12.91 -13.30 -24.35
N LYS A 476 -12.13 -13.59 -25.41
CA LYS A 476 -10.73 -13.15 -25.52
C LYS A 476 -10.55 -11.63 -25.70
N GLY A 477 -11.52 -10.96 -26.34
CA GLY A 477 -11.37 -9.55 -26.75
C GLY A 477 -10.32 -9.35 -27.84
N PRO A 478 -9.94 -8.09 -28.16
CA PRO A 478 -8.90 -7.80 -29.13
C PRO A 478 -7.51 -8.18 -28.61
N MET A 479 -6.61 -8.54 -29.52
CA MET A 479 -5.18 -8.68 -29.22
C MET A 479 -4.56 -7.28 -29.10
N VAL A 480 -3.76 -7.04 -28.06
CA VAL A 480 -3.15 -5.74 -27.80
C VAL A 480 -1.63 -5.81 -27.69
N TYR A 481 -0.99 -4.71 -28.05
CA TYR A 481 0.44 -4.48 -27.99
C TYR A 481 0.76 -3.40 -26.97
N VAL A 482 1.86 -3.56 -26.25
CA VAL A 482 2.34 -2.55 -25.32
C VAL A 482 2.81 -1.35 -26.14
N ASN A 483 2.06 -0.25 -26.15
CA ASN A 483 2.39 0.94 -26.92
C ASN A 483 3.43 1.79 -26.17
N ARG A 484 3.14 2.14 -24.90
CA ARG A 484 4.03 2.95 -24.06
C ARG A 484 4.11 2.42 -22.64
N ILE A 485 5.30 2.51 -22.04
CA ILE A 485 5.53 2.22 -20.63
C ILE A 485 5.92 3.53 -19.92
N GLU A 486 4.98 4.07 -19.15
CA GLU A 486 5.14 5.29 -18.36
C GLU A 486 5.47 4.94 -16.91
N ILE A 487 6.50 5.55 -16.36
CA ILE A 487 6.94 5.33 -14.98
C ILE A 487 6.72 6.63 -14.20
N GLU A 488 6.01 6.55 -13.08
CA GLU A 488 5.67 7.69 -12.24
C GLU A 488 5.99 7.41 -10.76
N GLY A 489 6.31 8.49 -10.03
CA GLY A 489 6.60 8.45 -8.59
C GLY A 489 8.06 8.15 -8.23
N ASN A 490 8.91 7.92 -9.24
CA ASN A 490 10.35 7.70 -9.09
C ASN A 490 11.14 9.03 -8.99
N THR A 491 11.04 9.71 -7.84
CA THR A 491 11.70 11.02 -7.64
C THR A 491 13.21 10.92 -7.46
N LYS A 492 13.71 9.84 -6.87
CA LYS A 492 15.14 9.59 -6.62
C LYS A 492 15.69 8.50 -7.52
N THR A 493 14.93 7.43 -7.72
CA THR A 493 15.30 6.27 -8.53
C THR A 493 15.21 6.62 -10.00
N ARG A 494 16.29 6.36 -10.73
CA ARG A 494 16.33 6.61 -12.17
C ARG A 494 15.38 5.66 -12.89
N ASP A 495 14.68 6.18 -13.89
CA ASP A 495 13.73 5.41 -14.73
C ASP A 495 14.32 4.06 -15.18
N LYS A 496 15.56 4.05 -15.68
CA LYS A 496 16.24 2.83 -16.15
C LYS A 496 16.33 1.69 -15.13
N VAL A 497 16.34 2.01 -13.83
CA VAL A 497 16.39 1.01 -12.74
C VAL A 497 15.05 0.28 -12.62
N ILE A 498 13.94 0.99 -12.86
CA ILE A 498 12.59 0.42 -12.88
C ILE A 498 12.37 -0.28 -14.21
N ARG A 499 12.69 0.39 -15.33
CA ARG A 499 12.44 -0.11 -16.69
C ARG A 499 13.11 -1.45 -16.96
N ARG A 500 14.34 -1.68 -16.48
CA ARG A 500 15.05 -2.96 -16.67
C ARG A 500 14.43 -4.14 -15.92
N GLU A 501 13.59 -3.89 -14.93
CA GLU A 501 12.85 -4.95 -14.23
C GLU A 501 11.56 -5.33 -14.96
N ILE A 502 11.10 -4.51 -15.91
CA ILE A 502 9.92 -4.78 -16.73
C ILE A 502 10.28 -5.75 -17.85
N LEU A 503 9.61 -6.89 -17.87
CA LEU A 503 9.80 -7.98 -18.84
C LEU A 503 9.00 -7.79 -20.14
N LEU A 504 8.21 -6.72 -20.22
CA LEU A 504 7.51 -6.27 -21.41
C LEU A 504 8.29 -5.13 -22.05
N SER A 505 8.20 -5.01 -23.37
CA SER A 505 8.81 -3.92 -24.13
C SER A 505 7.77 -3.26 -25.03
N GLU A 506 7.96 -1.99 -25.32
CA GLU A 506 7.11 -1.26 -26.26
C GLU A 506 7.16 -1.94 -27.65
N GLY A 507 6.02 -2.10 -28.29
CA GLY A 507 5.78 -2.87 -29.51
C GLY A 507 5.59 -4.38 -29.31
N TRP A 508 5.79 -4.94 -28.12
CA TRP A 508 5.56 -6.37 -27.88
C TRP A 508 4.08 -6.67 -27.61
N PRO A 509 3.59 -7.87 -27.99
CA PRO A 509 2.27 -8.32 -27.56
C PRO A 509 2.23 -8.39 -26.03
N TYR A 510 1.08 -8.03 -25.46
CA TYR A 510 0.87 -8.13 -24.02
C TYR A 510 1.05 -9.58 -23.52
N SER A 511 1.62 -9.72 -22.33
CA SER A 511 1.64 -10.99 -21.60
C SER A 511 1.39 -10.73 -20.12
N GLY A 512 0.32 -11.33 -19.60
CA GLY A 512 -0.02 -11.26 -18.18
C GLY A 512 1.10 -11.82 -17.30
N LYS A 513 1.70 -12.95 -17.68
CA LYS A 513 2.82 -13.57 -16.96
C LYS A 513 4.06 -12.69 -16.92
N ARG A 514 4.38 -11.98 -18.00
CA ARG A 514 5.50 -11.02 -18.00
C ARG A 514 5.18 -9.80 -17.14
N LEU A 515 3.94 -9.30 -17.16
CA LEU A 515 3.49 -8.19 -16.32
C LEU A 515 3.62 -8.54 -14.82
N GLU A 516 3.06 -9.67 -14.41
CA GLU A 516 3.09 -10.16 -13.03
C GLU A 516 4.53 -10.34 -12.53
N LYS A 517 5.38 -11.02 -13.31
CA LYS A 517 6.80 -11.16 -12.98
C LYS A 517 7.56 -9.83 -12.94
N SER A 518 7.13 -8.83 -13.70
CA SER A 518 7.71 -7.47 -13.64
C SER A 518 7.36 -6.80 -12.32
N GLU A 519 6.11 -6.90 -11.89
CA GLU A 519 5.65 -6.40 -10.60
C GLU A 519 6.39 -7.08 -9.44
N GLU A 520 6.51 -8.41 -9.47
CA GLU A 520 7.30 -9.18 -8.48
C GLU A 520 8.76 -8.71 -8.42
N ARG A 521 9.40 -8.50 -9.58
CA ARG A 521 10.77 -8.01 -9.67
C ARG A 521 10.92 -6.62 -9.07
N LEU A 522 10.00 -5.71 -9.38
CA LEU A 522 9.98 -4.34 -8.83
C LEU A 522 9.79 -4.35 -7.31
N ARG A 523 8.85 -5.15 -6.79
CA ARG A 523 8.64 -5.33 -5.35
C ARG A 523 9.89 -5.91 -4.68
N ARG A 524 10.56 -6.88 -5.32
CA ARG A 524 11.77 -7.52 -4.80
C ARG A 524 12.98 -6.58 -4.69
N LEU A 525 13.01 -5.47 -5.43
CA LEU A 525 14.07 -4.45 -5.26
C LEU A 525 14.06 -3.85 -3.84
N GLY A 526 12.89 -3.76 -3.20
CA GLY A 526 12.73 -3.11 -1.90
C GLY A 526 12.98 -1.60 -1.93
N PHE A 527 12.87 -0.96 -3.10
CA PHE A 527 12.99 0.49 -3.28
C PHE A 527 11.66 1.23 -3.16
N PHE A 528 10.56 0.48 -3.20
CA PHE A 528 9.21 1.00 -3.25
C PHE A 528 8.36 0.33 -2.16
N GLU A 529 7.56 1.11 -1.45
CA GLU A 529 6.56 0.58 -0.51
C GLU A 529 5.31 0.08 -1.23
N ASP A 530 5.00 0.70 -2.37
CA ASP A 530 3.92 0.26 -3.26
C ASP A 530 4.38 0.31 -4.72
N VAL A 531 3.91 -0.68 -5.48
CA VAL A 531 4.16 -0.84 -6.92
C VAL A 531 2.84 -1.25 -7.54
N GLN A 532 2.37 -0.47 -8.50
CA GLN A 532 1.16 -0.78 -9.26
C GLN A 532 1.44 -0.59 -10.75
N ILE A 533 1.06 -1.57 -11.57
CA ILE A 533 1.14 -1.45 -13.02
C ILE A 533 -0.29 -1.41 -13.55
N GLU A 534 -0.76 -0.19 -13.84
CA GLU A 534 -2.08 0.04 -14.38
C GLU A 534 -2.09 -0.15 -15.90
N LYS A 535 -3.17 -0.75 -16.39
CA LYS A 535 -3.44 -0.99 -17.82
C LYS A 535 -4.35 0.12 -18.33
N GLU A 536 -3.84 0.99 -19.19
CA GLU A 536 -4.61 2.07 -19.81
C GLU A 536 -4.82 1.76 -21.30
N ARG A 537 -6.06 1.86 -21.78
CA ARG A 537 -6.34 1.72 -23.22
C ARG A 537 -5.69 2.86 -23.97
N GLY A 538 -4.99 2.55 -25.06
CA GLY A 538 -4.42 3.54 -25.96
C GLY A 538 -5.47 4.18 -26.87
N ALA A 539 -5.01 4.98 -27.81
CA ALA A 539 -5.88 5.65 -28.78
C ALA A 539 -6.54 4.66 -29.74
N LYS A 540 -5.85 3.56 -30.08
CA LYS A 540 -6.39 2.43 -30.84
C LYS A 540 -6.81 1.31 -29.89
N GLU A 541 -7.76 0.50 -30.33
CA GLU A 541 -8.24 -0.65 -29.57
C GLU A 541 -7.13 -1.71 -29.32
N GLU A 542 -6.15 -1.79 -30.22
CA GLU A 542 -4.98 -2.67 -30.14
C GLU A 542 -3.84 -2.10 -29.28
N ASP A 543 -3.91 -0.83 -28.88
CA ASP A 543 -2.86 -0.17 -28.11
C ASP A 543 -3.14 -0.31 -26.61
N LEU A 544 -2.14 -0.78 -25.87
CA LEU A 544 -2.14 -0.84 -24.41
C LEU A 544 -0.99 -0.01 -23.85
N ASN A 545 -1.31 1.02 -23.08
CA ASN A 545 -0.33 1.74 -22.28
C ASN A 545 -0.21 1.09 -20.90
N LEU A 546 1.02 0.98 -20.40
CA LEU A 546 1.31 0.50 -19.06
C LEU A 546 1.81 1.66 -18.21
N LYS A 547 1.07 1.96 -17.14
CA LYS A 547 1.41 3.01 -16.20
C LYS A 547 1.93 2.41 -14.91
N VAL A 548 3.25 2.46 -14.75
CA VAL A 548 3.99 1.92 -13.60
C VAL A 548 4.07 3.01 -12.54
N LYS A 549 3.17 2.95 -11.57
CA LYS A 549 3.15 3.85 -10.41
C LYS A 549 3.95 3.21 -9.29
N VAL A 550 4.98 3.91 -8.83
CA VAL A 550 5.77 3.48 -7.67
C VAL A 550 5.73 4.53 -6.58
N LYS A 551 5.71 4.07 -5.33
CA LYS A 551 5.89 4.94 -4.16
C LYS A 551 7.22 4.63 -3.51
N GLU A 552 8.20 5.52 -3.69
CA GLU A 552 9.55 5.32 -3.15
C GLU A 552 9.57 5.28 -1.63
N THR A 553 10.39 4.40 -1.08
CA THR A 553 10.61 4.28 0.37
C THR A 553 12.08 4.48 0.72
N LEU A 554 12.39 4.48 2.02
CA LEU A 554 13.76 4.59 2.51
C LEU A 554 14.54 3.31 2.17
N THR A 555 15.58 3.47 1.34
CA THR A 555 16.47 2.37 0.92
C THR A 555 17.75 2.25 1.76
N GLY A 556 17.95 3.21 2.66
CA GLY A 556 19.04 3.25 3.62
C GLY A 556 18.65 2.53 4.90
N THR A 557 19.51 1.65 5.40
CA THR A 557 19.30 0.89 6.62
C THR A 557 20.51 1.00 7.52
N PHE A 558 20.28 1.27 8.81
CA PHE A 558 21.25 1.12 9.88
C PHE A 558 20.86 -0.11 10.70
N SER A 559 21.76 -1.08 10.77
CA SER A 559 21.57 -2.35 11.46
C SER A 559 22.57 -2.46 12.60
N VAL A 560 22.08 -2.81 13.78
CA VAL A 560 22.91 -3.21 14.93
C VAL A 560 22.40 -4.56 15.40
N GLY A 561 23.29 -5.54 15.48
CA GLY A 561 22.97 -6.89 15.91
C GLY A 561 24.06 -7.46 16.79
N GLY A 562 23.70 -8.38 17.67
CA GLY A 562 24.65 -9.26 18.35
C GLY A 562 24.64 -10.62 17.67
N ALA A 563 25.81 -11.23 17.52
CA ALA A 563 25.95 -12.63 17.18
C ALA A 563 26.70 -13.37 18.27
N TYR A 564 26.27 -14.60 18.57
CA TYR A 564 27.00 -15.50 19.46
C TYR A 564 27.17 -16.84 18.73
N SER A 565 28.40 -17.28 18.51
CA SER A 565 28.69 -18.60 17.93
C SER A 565 29.74 -19.40 18.73
N SER A 566 29.75 -20.72 18.57
CA SER A 566 30.77 -21.55 19.24
C SER A 566 32.19 -21.34 18.69
N SER A 567 32.33 -20.79 17.48
CA SER A 567 33.63 -20.48 16.86
C SER A 567 34.14 -19.08 17.21
N ASP A 568 33.26 -18.08 17.14
CA ASP A 568 33.61 -16.65 17.21
C ASP A 568 33.22 -16.01 18.55
N GLN A 569 32.55 -16.80 19.42
CA GLN A 569 31.93 -16.34 20.66
C GLN A 569 31.03 -15.13 20.39
N PHE A 570 31.09 -14.09 21.23
CA PHE A 570 30.28 -12.89 21.06
C PHE A 570 30.88 -11.96 20.01
N SER A 571 30.01 -11.44 19.14
CA SER A 571 30.32 -10.43 18.13
C SER A 571 29.23 -9.36 18.10
N LEU A 572 29.61 -8.10 18.18
CA LEU A 572 28.76 -6.97 17.82
C LEU A 572 28.86 -6.72 16.32
N ILE A 573 27.74 -6.65 15.63
CA ILE A 573 27.65 -6.37 14.19
C ILE A 573 26.95 -5.04 14.01
N THR A 574 27.60 -4.12 13.32
CA THR A 574 27.01 -2.85 12.90
C THR A 574 27.15 -2.72 11.40
N GLU A 575 26.08 -2.32 10.71
CA GLU A 575 26.08 -2.17 9.26
C GLU A 575 25.25 -0.96 8.85
N ILE A 576 25.82 -0.10 8.01
CA ILE A 576 25.11 0.96 7.32
C ILE A 576 25.08 0.57 5.84
N THR A 577 23.88 0.43 5.29
CA THR A 577 23.71 0.02 3.89
C THR A 577 22.76 0.96 3.17
N GLN A 578 23.16 1.43 1.99
CA GLN A 578 22.32 2.15 1.05
C GLN A 578 22.15 1.30 -0.22
N ARG A 579 20.96 0.74 -0.42
CA ARG A 579 20.67 -0.23 -1.51
C ARG A 579 20.37 0.41 -2.86
N ASN A 580 20.10 1.72 -2.89
CA ASN A 580 19.81 2.48 -4.11
C ASN A 580 20.65 3.76 -4.16
N TRP A 581 21.96 3.62 -4.08
CA TRP A 581 22.91 4.72 -4.06
C TRP A 581 22.73 5.63 -5.28
N MET A 582 22.47 6.92 -5.04
CA MET A 582 22.20 7.95 -6.05
C MET A 582 21.09 7.58 -7.06
N GLY A 583 20.15 6.71 -6.68
CA GLY A 583 19.06 6.28 -7.54
C GLY A 583 19.46 5.33 -8.68
N LYS A 584 20.65 4.72 -8.62
CA LYS A 584 21.19 3.85 -9.69
C LYS A 584 20.94 2.36 -9.47
N GLY A 585 20.27 1.97 -8.38
CA GLY A 585 20.11 0.57 -7.96
C GLY A 585 21.43 -0.08 -7.52
N GLN A 586 22.43 0.73 -7.17
CA GLN A 586 23.73 0.30 -6.66
C GLN A 586 23.68 0.19 -5.14
N ARG A 587 24.35 -0.80 -4.57
CA ARG A 587 24.46 -1.00 -3.13
C ARG A 587 25.82 -0.53 -2.64
N VAL A 588 25.82 0.31 -1.61
CA VAL A 588 27.01 0.67 -0.83
C VAL A 588 26.76 0.21 0.61
N SER A 589 27.71 -0.50 1.21
CA SER A 589 27.63 -0.87 2.62
C SER A 589 28.93 -0.64 3.36
N ILE A 590 28.82 -0.17 4.60
CA ILE A 590 29.91 -0.09 5.57
C ILE A 590 29.51 -1.03 6.71
N SER A 591 30.35 -2.01 7.03
CA SER A 591 30.08 -2.99 8.07
C SER A 591 31.25 -3.10 9.02
N ALA A 592 30.96 -3.17 10.32
CA ALA A 592 31.91 -3.54 11.35
C ALA A 592 31.36 -4.71 12.17
N LYS A 593 32.06 -5.84 12.14
CA LYS A 593 31.89 -6.97 13.06
C LYS A 593 33.01 -6.87 14.09
N ILE A 594 32.68 -6.70 15.36
CA ILE A 594 33.65 -6.61 16.46
C ILE A 594 33.38 -7.80 17.36
N GLY A 595 34.21 -8.83 17.28
CA GLY A 595 34.08 -10.05 18.06
C GLY A 595 35.30 -10.32 18.91
N THR A 596 35.16 -11.21 19.90
CA THR A 596 36.27 -11.58 20.78
C THR A 596 37.36 -12.34 20.03
N ARG A 597 36.99 -13.20 19.07
CA ARG A 597 37.95 -13.95 18.23
C ARG A 597 38.13 -13.43 16.82
N SER A 598 37.19 -12.64 16.30
CA SER A 598 37.31 -12.09 14.97
C SER A 598 36.66 -10.71 14.89
N SER A 599 37.44 -9.75 14.40
CA SER A 599 36.98 -8.41 14.08
C SER A 599 37.17 -8.14 12.59
N ARG A 600 36.18 -7.53 11.93
CA ARG A 600 36.22 -7.21 10.51
C ARG A 600 35.52 -5.88 10.23
N TYR A 601 36.23 -5.01 9.54
CA TYR A 601 35.72 -3.75 9.00
C TYR A 601 35.72 -3.85 7.48
N ALA A 602 34.61 -3.49 6.83
CA ALA A 602 34.53 -3.56 5.37
C ALA A 602 33.69 -2.42 4.78
N LEU A 603 34.15 -1.91 3.64
CA LEU A 603 33.41 -1.06 2.73
C LEU A 603 33.15 -1.87 1.46
N ASN A 604 31.88 -2.03 1.10
CA ASN A 604 31.48 -2.80 -0.07
C ASN A 604 30.67 -1.93 -1.03
N PHE A 605 30.86 -2.17 -2.32
CA PHE A 605 30.04 -1.64 -3.40
C PHE A 605 29.60 -2.78 -4.31
N PHE A 606 28.37 -2.71 -4.79
CA PHE A 606 27.83 -3.68 -5.73
C PHE A 606 26.87 -3.01 -6.71
N ASP A 607 27.17 -3.11 -8.00
CA ASP A 607 26.29 -2.75 -9.10
C ASP A 607 25.75 -4.05 -9.74
N PRO A 608 24.45 -4.38 -9.55
CA PRO A 608 23.87 -5.61 -10.10
C PRO A 608 23.73 -5.60 -11.63
N TYR A 609 23.76 -4.42 -12.27
CA TYR A 609 23.60 -4.25 -13.70
C TYR A 609 24.62 -3.23 -14.21
N PHE A 610 25.90 -3.56 -14.06
CA PHE A 610 27.02 -2.73 -14.45
C PHE A 610 26.90 -2.34 -15.93
N LYS A 611 26.95 -1.02 -16.19
CA LYS A 611 26.71 -0.44 -17.52
C LYS A 611 25.37 -0.84 -18.16
N ASP A 612 24.33 -1.07 -17.34
CA ASP A 612 22.98 -1.46 -17.78
C ASP A 612 22.95 -2.80 -18.56
N THR A 613 23.85 -3.71 -18.21
CA THR A 613 23.96 -5.05 -18.82
C THR A 613 23.64 -6.14 -17.79
N ARG A 614 23.69 -7.42 -18.18
CA ARG A 614 23.62 -8.57 -17.26
C ARG A 614 24.91 -8.81 -16.45
N TYR A 615 25.94 -7.98 -16.68
CA TYR A 615 27.14 -8.02 -15.86
C TYR A 615 26.90 -7.32 -14.53
N SER A 616 27.44 -7.88 -13.46
CA SER A 616 27.49 -7.23 -12.16
C SER A 616 28.93 -6.85 -11.82
N LEU A 617 29.11 -5.75 -11.09
CA LEU A 617 30.43 -5.32 -10.61
C LEU A 617 30.38 -5.14 -9.11
N GLY A 618 31.18 -5.90 -8.38
CA GLY A 618 31.38 -5.76 -6.95
C GLY A 618 32.81 -5.37 -6.63
N TRP A 619 33.00 -4.56 -5.60
CA TRP A 619 34.30 -4.43 -4.95
C TRP A 619 34.14 -4.33 -3.44
N SER A 620 35.15 -4.80 -2.72
CA SER A 620 35.20 -4.81 -1.26
C SER A 620 36.58 -4.36 -0.81
N LEU A 621 36.63 -3.42 0.12
CA LEU A 621 37.84 -3.05 0.85
C LEU A 621 37.63 -3.45 2.29
N TYR A 622 38.57 -4.18 2.87
CA TYR A 622 38.37 -4.74 4.19
C TYR A 622 39.67 -4.79 4.99
N ASN A 623 39.51 -4.71 6.30
CA ASN A 623 40.51 -5.10 7.29
C ASN A 623 39.87 -6.11 8.23
N TYR A 624 40.58 -7.20 8.55
CA TYR A 624 40.10 -8.15 9.53
C TYR A 624 41.25 -8.74 10.34
N GLU A 625 40.94 -9.02 11.60
CA GLU A 625 41.79 -9.75 12.52
C GLU A 625 41.05 -11.00 12.99
N THR A 626 41.73 -12.14 12.99
CA THR A 626 41.21 -13.43 13.48
C THR A 626 42.22 -14.10 14.38
N GLU A 627 41.81 -14.40 15.60
CA GLU A 627 42.55 -15.17 16.59
C GLU A 627 42.32 -16.67 16.36
N TYR A 628 43.40 -17.38 16.04
CA TYR A 628 43.44 -18.85 16.03
C TYR A 628 44.05 -19.35 17.34
N GLU A 629 44.04 -20.67 17.56
CA GLU A 629 44.66 -21.23 18.78
C GLU A 629 46.17 -20.97 18.85
N ASP A 630 46.87 -21.02 17.71
CA ASP A 630 48.34 -21.02 17.66
C ASP A 630 48.93 -19.67 17.18
N PHE A 631 48.10 -18.75 16.64
CA PHE A 631 48.51 -17.44 16.11
C PHE A 631 47.32 -16.49 15.90
N THR A 632 47.59 -15.20 15.78
CA THR A 632 46.63 -14.18 15.34
C THR A 632 46.94 -13.74 13.91
N LYS A 633 45.95 -13.72 13.02
CA LYS A 633 46.09 -13.18 11.65
C LYS A 633 45.46 -11.80 11.57
N ASP A 634 46.26 -10.80 11.26
CA ASP A 634 45.80 -9.46 10.89
C ASP A 634 45.96 -9.29 9.38
N SER A 635 44.92 -8.85 8.67
CA SER A 635 44.95 -8.73 7.23
C SER A 635 44.15 -7.53 6.73
N THR A 636 44.79 -6.76 5.85
CA THR A 636 44.15 -5.68 5.10
C THR A 636 44.14 -6.08 3.63
N GLY A 637 42.97 -5.99 3.00
CA GLY A 637 42.82 -6.46 1.63
C GLY A 637 41.71 -5.78 0.88
N GLY A 638 41.64 -6.10 -0.40
CA GLY A 638 40.62 -5.65 -1.31
C GLY A 638 40.32 -6.68 -2.36
N SER A 639 39.09 -6.67 -2.86
CA SER A 639 38.69 -7.51 -3.98
C SER A 639 37.81 -6.75 -4.96
N ILE A 640 37.90 -7.15 -6.22
CA ILE A 640 37.01 -6.74 -7.30
C ILE A 640 36.45 -7.98 -7.97
N ARG A 641 35.15 -7.99 -8.30
CA ARG A 641 34.45 -9.11 -8.90
C ARG A 641 33.57 -8.64 -10.05
N LEU A 642 33.74 -9.24 -11.22
CA LEU A 642 32.87 -9.09 -12.38
C LEU A 642 32.02 -10.35 -12.51
N GLY A 643 30.72 -10.23 -12.23
CA GLY A 643 29.76 -11.33 -12.33
C GLY A 643 28.95 -11.28 -13.63
N TYR A 644 28.34 -12.41 -13.99
CA TYR A 644 27.36 -12.51 -15.05
C TYR A 644 26.21 -13.43 -14.61
N VAL A 645 24.98 -12.94 -14.73
CA VAL A 645 23.76 -13.69 -14.38
C VAL A 645 23.22 -14.35 -15.64
N PHE A 646 23.35 -15.68 -15.74
CA PHE A 646 22.86 -16.46 -16.88
C PHE A 646 21.35 -16.70 -16.76
N THR A 647 20.91 -17.14 -15.58
CA THR A 647 19.50 -17.30 -15.20
C THR A 647 19.30 -16.75 -13.78
N PRO A 648 18.06 -16.56 -13.29
CA PRO A 648 17.82 -16.15 -11.90
C PRO A 648 18.47 -17.07 -10.86
N GLU A 649 18.67 -18.35 -11.20
CA GLU A 649 19.26 -19.37 -10.35
C GLU A 649 20.78 -19.53 -10.58
N PHE A 650 21.28 -19.31 -11.81
CA PHE A 650 22.67 -19.56 -12.18
C PHE A 650 23.45 -18.28 -12.48
N SER A 651 24.57 -18.09 -11.77
CA SER A 651 25.51 -17.00 -11.99
C SER A 651 26.95 -17.49 -11.92
N ALA A 652 27.86 -16.78 -12.59
CA ALA A 652 29.30 -16.99 -12.44
C ALA A 652 30.01 -15.65 -12.28
N TYR A 653 31.22 -15.66 -11.72
CA TYR A 653 32.03 -14.47 -11.56
C TYR A 653 33.51 -14.72 -11.76
N LEU A 654 34.17 -13.64 -12.17
CA LEU A 654 35.60 -13.44 -12.22
C LEU A 654 35.99 -12.51 -11.09
N GLY A 655 37.01 -12.84 -10.30
CA GLY A 655 37.46 -12.05 -9.18
C GLY A 655 38.97 -11.83 -9.19
N TYR A 656 39.39 -10.72 -8.59
CA TYR A 656 40.76 -10.48 -8.19
C TYR A 656 40.77 -10.05 -6.73
N ARG A 657 41.63 -10.66 -5.93
CA ARG A 657 41.79 -10.46 -4.50
C ARG A 657 43.24 -10.12 -4.19
N TYR A 658 43.45 -9.11 -3.38
CA TYR A 658 44.75 -8.72 -2.86
C TYR A 658 44.65 -8.63 -1.34
N ASP A 659 45.47 -9.40 -0.62
CA ASP A 659 45.56 -9.36 0.83
C ASP A 659 47.01 -9.12 1.25
N ASP A 660 47.23 -8.18 2.16
CA ASP A 660 48.45 -8.04 2.95
C ASP A 660 48.15 -8.62 4.34
N SER A 661 48.84 -9.70 4.72
CA SER A 661 48.58 -10.48 5.92
C SER A 661 49.81 -10.54 6.82
N LYS A 662 49.62 -10.32 8.13
CA LYS A 662 50.67 -10.47 9.14
C LYS A 662 50.22 -11.43 10.23
N LEU A 663 51.09 -12.39 10.55
CA LEU A 663 50.90 -13.25 11.72
C LEU A 663 51.51 -12.60 12.96
N LYS A 664 50.68 -12.39 13.98
CA LYS A 664 51.01 -11.91 15.33
C LYS A 664 50.80 -13.04 16.34
N ASP A 665 51.28 -12.85 17.56
CA ASP A 665 51.03 -13.76 18.70
C ASP A 665 51.32 -15.24 18.41
N VAL A 666 52.31 -15.49 17.55
CA VAL A 666 52.73 -16.85 17.17
C VAL A 666 53.42 -17.48 18.37
N VAL A 667 52.97 -18.68 18.77
CA VAL A 667 53.54 -19.42 19.89
C VAL A 667 55.03 -19.73 19.68
N ASN A 668 55.82 -19.69 20.77
CA ASN A 668 57.29 -19.75 20.70
C ASN A 668 57.85 -21.04 20.06
N ASN A 669 57.11 -22.14 20.14
CA ASN A 669 57.46 -23.44 19.59
C ASN A 669 56.63 -23.79 18.34
N ALA A 670 56.16 -22.79 17.59
CA ALA A 670 55.31 -23.02 16.43
C ALA A 670 55.93 -23.94 15.39
N SER A 671 55.10 -24.79 14.80
CA SER A 671 55.41 -25.72 13.72
C SER A 671 56.05 -24.99 12.54
N VAL A 672 56.87 -25.71 11.77
CA VAL A 672 57.59 -25.15 10.62
C VAL A 672 56.64 -24.48 9.62
N ILE A 673 55.44 -25.05 9.42
CA ILE A 673 54.42 -24.49 8.52
C ILE A 673 53.94 -23.11 9.00
N ILE A 674 53.74 -22.93 10.31
CA ILE A 674 53.31 -21.65 10.88
C ILE A 674 54.47 -20.64 10.81
N GLN A 675 55.70 -21.07 11.12
CA GLN A 675 56.89 -20.22 11.04
C GLN A 675 57.17 -19.74 9.61
N GLU A 676 57.07 -20.62 8.62
CA GLU A 676 57.19 -20.27 7.19
C GLU A 676 56.10 -19.28 6.78
N SER A 677 54.87 -19.45 7.28
CA SER A 677 53.74 -18.55 7.00
C SER A 677 53.93 -17.14 7.53
N LYS A 678 54.82 -16.93 8.51
CA LYS A 678 55.11 -15.61 9.09
C LYS A 678 55.72 -14.63 8.07
N ASN A 679 56.45 -15.17 7.10
CA ASN A 679 57.12 -14.40 6.05
C ASN A 679 56.28 -14.30 4.76
N ILE A 680 55.02 -14.75 4.79
CA ILE A 680 54.11 -14.67 3.64
C ILE A 680 53.10 -13.56 3.91
N HIS A 681 53.35 -12.40 3.33
CA HIS A 681 52.52 -11.21 3.53
C HIS A 681 51.50 -11.05 2.42
N ILE A 682 51.97 -10.99 1.18
CA ILE A 682 51.13 -10.61 0.05
C ILE A 682 50.51 -11.85 -0.60
N THR A 683 49.18 -11.89 -0.62
CA THR A 683 48.42 -12.85 -1.42
C THR A 683 47.68 -12.10 -2.53
N SER A 684 48.16 -12.26 -3.77
CA SER A 684 47.55 -11.73 -4.98
C SER A 684 46.92 -12.89 -5.74
N ALA A 685 45.58 -12.96 -5.76
CA ALA A 685 44.84 -14.12 -6.22
C ALA A 685 43.75 -13.77 -7.23
N PHE A 686 43.68 -14.56 -8.29
CA PHE A 686 42.57 -14.58 -9.23
C PHE A 686 41.54 -15.60 -8.77
N GLU A 687 40.25 -15.27 -8.87
CA GLU A 687 39.14 -16.10 -8.41
C GLU A 687 38.14 -16.36 -9.55
N LEU A 688 37.67 -17.59 -9.69
CA LEU A 688 36.53 -17.95 -10.50
C LEU A 688 35.49 -18.61 -9.60
N GLY A 689 34.23 -18.20 -9.73
CA GLY A 689 33.15 -18.83 -9.00
C GLY A 689 31.91 -19.06 -9.85
N ALA A 690 31.17 -20.11 -9.52
CA ALA A 690 29.87 -20.41 -10.12
C ALA A 690 28.90 -20.79 -9.01
N VAL A 691 27.70 -20.18 -9.04
CA VAL A 691 26.65 -20.37 -8.04
C VAL A 691 25.37 -20.76 -8.75
N TYR A 692 24.76 -21.86 -8.30
CA TYR A 692 23.40 -22.27 -8.65
C TYR A 692 22.54 -22.29 -7.39
N ASP A 693 21.55 -21.41 -7.28
CA ASP A 693 20.63 -21.35 -6.14
C ASP A 693 19.16 -21.43 -6.63
N SER A 694 18.52 -22.54 -6.30
CA SER A 694 17.10 -22.80 -6.59
C SER A 694 16.28 -23.04 -5.32
N ARG A 695 16.82 -22.66 -4.15
CA ARG A 695 16.15 -22.82 -2.86
C ARG A 695 14.87 -22.00 -2.84
N ASN A 696 13.80 -22.59 -2.33
CA ASN A 696 12.51 -21.93 -2.24
C ASN A 696 12.45 -20.81 -1.18
N ARG A 697 13.36 -20.82 -0.21
CA ARG A 697 13.48 -19.85 0.88
C ARG A 697 14.95 -19.73 1.25
N PHE A 698 15.36 -18.58 1.76
CA PHE A 698 16.74 -18.36 2.21
C PHE A 698 17.03 -19.01 3.57
N PHE A 699 16.12 -18.84 4.54
CA PHE A 699 16.22 -19.50 5.85
C PHE A 699 15.24 -20.68 5.95
N LEU A 700 15.71 -21.80 6.51
CA LEU A 700 14.99 -23.09 6.54
C LEU A 700 14.33 -23.44 5.19
N PRO A 701 15.12 -23.59 4.11
CA PRO A 701 14.59 -24.09 2.85
C PRO A 701 13.95 -25.46 3.05
N THR A 702 12.88 -25.74 2.31
CA THR A 702 12.19 -27.05 2.34
C THR A 702 12.32 -27.81 1.03
N LYS A 703 12.74 -27.12 -0.03
CA LYS A 703 12.96 -27.67 -1.38
C LYS A 703 13.97 -26.82 -2.13
N GLY A 704 14.77 -27.46 -2.97
CA GLY A 704 15.66 -26.78 -3.91
C GLY A 704 17.12 -27.05 -3.58
N TRP A 705 18.00 -26.60 -4.46
CA TRP A 705 19.42 -26.93 -4.44
C TRP A 705 20.25 -25.66 -4.33
N TYR A 706 21.38 -25.74 -3.64
CA TYR A 706 22.42 -24.73 -3.63
C TYR A 706 23.74 -25.40 -4.01
N HIS A 707 24.41 -24.90 -5.05
CA HIS A 707 25.71 -25.38 -5.47
C HIS A 707 26.64 -24.19 -5.64
N GLU A 708 27.81 -24.26 -5.03
CA GLU A 708 28.86 -23.26 -5.15
C GLU A 708 30.17 -23.96 -5.52
N LEU A 709 30.78 -23.52 -6.62
CA LEU A 709 32.11 -23.95 -7.04
C LEU A 709 33.02 -22.74 -7.04
N GLY A 710 34.22 -22.91 -6.50
CA GLY A 710 35.23 -21.86 -6.40
C GLY A 710 36.59 -22.37 -6.85
N PHE A 711 37.30 -21.54 -7.61
CA PHE A 711 38.68 -21.73 -7.98
C PHE A 711 39.46 -20.45 -7.66
N SER A 712 40.62 -20.59 -7.03
CA SER A 712 41.51 -19.47 -6.68
C SER A 712 42.94 -19.82 -7.08
N TYR A 713 43.61 -18.91 -7.78
CA TYR A 713 45.01 -19.04 -8.18
C TYR A 713 45.79 -17.84 -7.69
N ALA A 714 46.80 -18.06 -6.86
CA ALA A 714 47.66 -17.04 -6.29
C ALA A 714 49.12 -17.23 -6.74
N GLY A 715 49.84 -16.12 -6.91
CA GLY A 715 51.25 -16.13 -7.30
C GLY A 715 51.49 -16.13 -8.82
N GLY A 716 52.71 -16.49 -9.23
CA GLY A 716 53.09 -16.52 -10.65
C GLY A 716 53.06 -15.13 -11.29
N PHE A 717 52.30 -14.97 -12.37
CA PHE A 717 52.16 -13.69 -13.07
C PHE A 717 51.44 -12.60 -12.24
N LEU A 718 50.77 -12.98 -11.16
CA LEU A 718 50.06 -12.07 -10.25
C LEU A 718 50.97 -11.47 -9.17
N GLY A 719 52.21 -11.96 -9.04
CA GLY A 719 53.13 -11.60 -7.96
C GLY A 719 52.63 -12.05 -6.58
N GLY A 720 53.21 -11.47 -5.52
CA GLY A 720 52.92 -11.82 -4.13
C GLY A 720 53.77 -13.00 -3.62
N ASP A 721 53.70 -13.21 -2.31
CA ASP A 721 54.51 -14.18 -1.59
C ASP A 721 53.83 -15.58 -1.61
N SER A 722 52.50 -15.61 -1.63
CA SER A 722 51.70 -16.84 -1.69
C SER A 722 51.65 -17.42 -3.10
N ASN A 723 51.86 -18.74 -3.25
CA ASN A 723 51.76 -19.42 -4.55
C ASN A 723 50.97 -20.74 -4.47
N PHE A 724 49.70 -20.70 -4.88
CA PHE A 724 48.81 -21.85 -4.81
C PHE A 724 47.72 -21.86 -5.88
N ALA A 725 47.19 -23.04 -6.15
CA ALA A 725 45.90 -23.23 -6.82
C ALA A 725 44.95 -23.96 -5.86
N LYS A 726 43.76 -23.39 -5.62
CA LYS A 726 42.75 -23.86 -4.67
C LYS A 726 41.43 -24.06 -5.38
N PHE A 727 40.81 -25.21 -5.17
CA PHE A 727 39.49 -25.55 -5.65
C PHE A 727 38.59 -25.91 -4.45
N THR A 728 37.37 -25.41 -4.45
CA THR A 728 36.36 -25.69 -3.42
C THR A 728 35.01 -25.96 -4.08
N GLY A 729 34.24 -26.87 -3.50
CA GLY A 729 32.85 -27.09 -3.89
C GLY A 729 31.97 -27.34 -2.68
N GLU A 730 30.78 -26.75 -2.67
CA GLU A 730 29.73 -27.04 -1.70
C GLU A 730 28.41 -27.31 -2.42
N HIS A 731 27.72 -28.38 -2.01
CA HIS A 731 26.45 -28.79 -2.58
C HIS A 731 25.45 -29.03 -1.45
N GLN A 732 24.36 -28.29 -1.44
CA GLN A 732 23.23 -28.48 -0.53
C GLN A 732 21.98 -28.91 -1.32
N VAL A 733 21.27 -29.90 -0.82
CA VAL A 733 20.03 -30.42 -1.44
C VAL A 733 18.95 -30.52 -0.37
N TYR A 734 17.83 -29.82 -0.59
CA TYR A 734 16.65 -29.85 0.27
C TYR A 734 15.51 -30.56 -0.46
N PHE A 735 14.88 -31.52 0.20
CA PHE A 735 13.73 -32.25 -0.36
C PHE A 735 12.65 -32.53 0.71
N PRO A 736 11.38 -32.27 0.40
CA PRO A 736 10.30 -32.47 1.35
C PRO A 736 9.89 -33.95 1.44
N ILE A 737 9.68 -34.43 2.68
CA ILE A 737 9.15 -35.76 3.01
C ILE A 737 7.92 -35.55 3.90
N LYS A 738 6.73 -35.48 3.29
CA LYS A 738 5.47 -35.11 3.97
C LYS A 738 5.61 -33.77 4.72
N ASN A 739 5.67 -33.79 6.06
CA ASN A 739 5.79 -32.62 6.93
C ASN A 739 7.23 -32.36 7.42
N ILE A 740 8.20 -33.15 6.94
CA ILE A 740 9.61 -33.12 7.32
C ILE A 740 10.42 -32.69 6.09
N THR A 741 11.59 -32.10 6.30
CA THR A 741 12.55 -31.78 5.23
C THR A 741 13.81 -32.61 5.42
N GLY A 742 14.20 -33.35 4.38
CA GLY A 742 15.55 -33.89 4.28
C GLY A 742 16.50 -32.83 3.73
N HIS A 743 17.68 -32.70 4.34
CA HIS A 743 18.70 -31.76 3.91
C HIS A 743 20.06 -32.46 3.90
N LEU A 744 20.75 -32.41 2.76
CA LEU A 744 22.07 -32.99 2.57
C LEU A 744 23.06 -31.90 2.19
N VAL A 745 24.22 -31.87 2.84
CA VAL A 745 25.36 -31.01 2.48
C VAL A 745 26.55 -31.88 2.14
N PHE A 746 27.23 -31.60 1.04
CA PHE A 746 28.51 -32.19 0.68
C PHE A 746 29.48 -31.09 0.29
N GLY A 747 30.59 -30.97 1.02
CA GLY A 747 31.63 -29.99 0.77
C GLY A 747 32.99 -30.65 0.59
N TYR A 748 33.83 -30.09 -0.28
CA TYR A 748 35.17 -30.61 -0.56
C TYR A 748 36.12 -29.50 -0.99
N GLY A 749 37.42 -29.76 -0.80
CA GLY A 749 38.46 -28.78 -1.09
C GLY A 749 39.77 -29.45 -1.46
N TYR A 750 40.48 -28.83 -2.40
CA TYR A 750 41.82 -29.21 -2.83
C TYR A 750 42.66 -27.95 -3.00
N ILE A 751 43.85 -27.91 -2.40
CA ILE A 751 44.83 -26.85 -2.62
C ILE A 751 46.18 -27.49 -2.92
N THR A 752 46.90 -26.92 -3.87
CA THR A 752 48.24 -27.36 -4.26
C THR A 752 49.17 -26.18 -4.38
N GLU A 753 50.44 -26.43 -4.07
CA GLU A 753 51.52 -25.47 -4.30
C GLU A 753 51.71 -25.27 -5.81
N GLY A 754 51.99 -24.04 -6.24
CA GLY A 754 52.47 -23.75 -7.60
C GLY A 754 54.00 -23.80 -7.72
N SER A 755 54.56 -23.27 -8.81
CA SER A 755 56.00 -23.31 -9.08
C SER A 755 56.77 -22.36 -8.15
N GLY A 756 57.29 -22.86 -7.02
CA GLY A 756 58.17 -22.10 -6.11
C GLY A 756 57.97 -22.26 -4.59
N LYS A 757 56.94 -23.01 -4.13
CA LYS A 757 56.51 -23.25 -2.72
C LYS A 757 56.09 -22.03 -1.89
N THR A 758 54.85 -22.06 -1.40
CA THR A 758 54.42 -21.89 0.01
C THR A 758 52.89 -21.68 0.05
N ILE A 759 52.17 -22.60 0.69
CA ILE A 759 50.75 -22.38 1.04
C ILE A 759 50.73 -21.85 2.48
N PRO A 760 50.28 -20.61 2.72
CA PRO A 760 50.14 -20.11 4.08
C PRO A 760 49.22 -21.01 4.90
N VAL A 761 49.52 -21.18 6.19
CA VAL A 761 48.72 -22.00 7.10
C VAL A 761 47.25 -21.58 7.11
N TYR A 762 46.97 -20.28 6.99
CA TYR A 762 45.63 -19.72 6.96
C TYR A 762 44.86 -19.95 5.64
N GLU A 763 45.50 -20.46 4.59
CA GLU A 763 44.84 -20.87 3.35
C GLU A 763 44.48 -22.37 3.32
N ARG A 764 45.00 -23.14 4.29
CA ARG A 764 44.77 -24.59 4.42
C ARG A 764 43.38 -24.87 4.95
N PHE A 765 42.92 -26.11 4.79
CA PHE A 765 41.59 -26.51 5.21
C PHE A 765 41.57 -26.99 6.66
N PHE A 766 40.50 -26.63 7.37
CA PHE A 766 40.20 -27.00 8.74
C PHE A 766 38.71 -27.34 8.83
N LEU A 767 38.35 -28.44 9.50
CA LEU A 767 36.97 -28.84 9.72
C LEU A 767 36.61 -28.87 11.21
N GLY A 768 35.31 -28.89 11.48
CA GLY A 768 34.70 -28.81 12.81
C GLY A 768 33.80 -27.56 12.96
N GLY A 769 32.92 -27.58 13.95
CA GLY A 769 31.96 -26.48 14.19
C GLY A 769 30.64 -26.62 13.41
N ILE A 770 29.80 -25.58 13.50
CA ILE A 770 28.40 -25.63 13.01
C ILE A 770 28.26 -25.70 11.48
N GLY A 771 29.30 -25.29 10.75
CA GLY A 771 29.34 -25.25 9.29
C GLY A 771 29.92 -26.50 8.61
N SER A 772 30.41 -27.50 9.36
CA SER A 772 30.97 -28.72 8.76
C SER A 772 30.67 -29.99 9.56
N VAL A 773 31.53 -30.40 10.49
CA VAL A 773 31.28 -31.59 11.34
C VAL A 773 30.98 -31.13 12.75
N ARG A 774 29.69 -31.20 13.14
CA ARG A 774 29.24 -30.81 14.48
C ARG A 774 29.70 -31.82 15.52
N GLY A 775 29.68 -31.43 16.79
CA GLY A 775 30.29 -32.22 17.88
C GLY A 775 31.81 -32.10 18.00
N TYR A 776 32.48 -31.48 17.01
CA TYR A 776 33.89 -31.06 17.08
C TYR A 776 33.98 -29.53 17.12
N LYS A 777 35.00 -28.96 17.77
CA LYS A 777 35.29 -27.53 17.70
C LYS A 777 35.93 -27.20 16.35
N PHE A 778 35.83 -25.94 15.93
CA PHE A 778 36.44 -25.51 14.68
C PHE A 778 37.96 -25.79 14.70
N GLY A 779 38.46 -26.48 13.68
CA GLY A 779 39.87 -26.84 13.55
C GLY A 779 40.29 -28.15 14.23
N ASP A 780 39.42 -28.78 15.04
CA ASP A 780 39.74 -30.07 15.68
C ASP A 780 40.02 -31.17 14.66
N ILE A 781 39.29 -31.15 13.53
CA ILE A 781 39.51 -32.08 12.42
C ILE A 781 40.55 -31.44 11.49
N SER A 782 41.81 -31.66 11.83
CA SER A 782 42.98 -31.16 11.11
C SER A 782 44.18 -32.11 11.30
N PRO A 783 45.06 -32.25 10.30
CA PRO A 783 46.41 -32.76 10.51
C PRO A 783 47.10 -31.97 11.63
N ARG A 784 47.87 -32.70 12.46
CA ARG A 784 48.69 -32.12 13.52
C ARG A 784 50.16 -32.35 13.23
N ASP A 785 50.99 -31.37 13.59
CA ASP A 785 52.43 -31.52 13.52
C ASP A 785 52.91 -32.55 14.58
N PRO A 786 53.73 -33.55 14.22
CA PRO A 786 54.09 -34.65 15.11
C PRO A 786 55.04 -34.25 16.23
N VAL A 787 55.75 -33.11 16.09
CA VAL A 787 56.71 -32.63 17.07
C VAL A 787 56.05 -31.67 18.05
N THR A 788 55.31 -30.71 17.52
CA THR A 788 54.70 -29.60 18.29
C THR A 788 53.27 -29.90 18.73
N GLY A 789 52.56 -30.79 18.04
CA GLY A 789 51.15 -31.13 18.30
C GLY A 789 50.13 -30.15 17.73
N GLU A 790 50.61 -29.08 17.09
CA GLU A 790 49.82 -27.95 16.58
C GLU A 790 48.99 -28.30 15.36
N ARG A 791 47.90 -27.56 15.14
CA ARG A 791 46.98 -27.79 14.03
C ARG A 791 47.51 -27.08 12.79
N ILE A 792 48.00 -27.86 11.83
CA ILE A 792 48.66 -27.33 10.63
C ILE A 792 47.75 -27.30 9.39
N GLY A 793 46.50 -27.76 9.48
CA GLY A 793 45.57 -27.80 8.36
C GLY A 793 45.94 -28.78 7.25
N GLY A 794 44.95 -29.10 6.40
CA GLY A 794 45.13 -29.98 5.24
C GLY A 794 45.23 -29.25 3.92
N THR A 795 45.80 -29.94 2.93
CA THR A 795 45.72 -29.52 1.53
C THR A 795 44.50 -30.11 0.81
N ARG A 796 43.78 -31.02 1.48
CA ARG A 796 42.57 -31.65 0.99
C ARG A 796 41.55 -31.78 2.12
N MET A 797 40.27 -31.65 1.79
CA MET A 797 39.18 -31.90 2.73
C MET A 797 37.96 -32.47 2.02
N PHE A 798 37.12 -33.18 2.79
CA PHE A 798 35.70 -33.33 2.48
C PHE A 798 34.88 -33.38 3.76
N TYR A 799 33.61 -32.99 3.68
CA TYR A 799 32.60 -33.24 4.71
C TYR A 799 31.24 -33.53 4.08
N PHE A 800 30.42 -34.22 4.85
CA PHE A 800 29.04 -34.54 4.53
C PHE A 800 28.18 -34.31 5.78
N GLN A 801 27.02 -33.66 5.60
CA GLN A 801 26.02 -33.50 6.65
C GLN A 801 24.69 -34.04 6.13
N GLY A 802 24.12 -35.03 6.83
CA GLY A 802 22.79 -35.53 6.59
C GLY A 802 21.84 -35.08 7.70
N GLU A 803 20.80 -34.32 7.34
CA GLU A 803 19.88 -33.71 8.29
C GLU A 803 18.42 -34.10 8.01
N THR A 804 17.66 -34.24 9.11
CA THR A 804 16.21 -34.37 9.09
C THR A 804 15.61 -33.25 9.92
N ILE A 805 14.89 -32.34 9.28
CA ILE A 805 14.31 -31.14 9.90
C ILE A 805 12.79 -31.33 10.00
N PHE A 806 12.24 -31.22 11.21
CA PHE A 806 10.82 -31.45 11.47
C PHE A 806 10.23 -30.35 12.36
N PRO A 807 8.96 -29.95 12.15
CA PRO A 807 8.35 -28.89 12.93
C PRO A 807 8.06 -29.37 14.36
N LEU A 808 8.56 -28.64 15.36
CA LEU A 808 8.16 -28.79 16.76
C LEU A 808 6.92 -27.95 17.05
N ILE A 809 6.92 -26.69 16.61
CA ILE A 809 5.76 -25.77 16.72
C ILE A 809 5.62 -24.99 15.41
N LYS A 810 4.66 -25.43 14.57
CA LYS A 810 4.44 -24.89 13.21
C LYS A 810 4.20 -23.37 13.19
N ASN A 811 3.41 -22.85 14.13
CA ASN A 811 2.95 -21.46 14.11
C ASN A 811 4.08 -20.44 14.35
N ILE A 812 5.16 -20.83 15.02
CA ILE A 812 6.33 -19.97 15.27
C ILE A 812 7.57 -20.43 14.49
N ASN A 813 7.40 -21.34 13.52
CA ASN A 813 8.48 -21.93 12.73
C ASN A 813 9.65 -22.46 13.59
N LEU A 814 9.32 -23.07 14.74
CA LEU A 814 10.28 -23.75 15.61
C LEU A 814 10.43 -25.19 15.10
N ASN A 815 11.65 -25.55 14.70
CA ASN A 815 11.95 -26.84 14.09
C ASN A 815 13.00 -27.59 14.90
N GLY A 816 12.82 -28.90 15.04
CA GLY A 816 13.83 -29.82 15.52
C GLY A 816 14.67 -30.33 14.36
N VAL A 817 15.92 -30.68 14.65
CA VAL A 817 16.86 -31.24 13.68
C VAL A 817 17.49 -32.48 14.28
N LEU A 818 17.53 -33.56 13.52
CA LEU A 818 18.44 -34.69 13.76
C LEU A 818 19.49 -34.66 12.66
N PHE A 819 20.74 -34.90 13.02
CA PHE A 819 21.83 -34.88 12.04
C PHE A 819 22.85 -35.98 12.25
N TYR A 820 23.51 -36.31 11.16
CA TYR A 820 24.69 -37.15 11.09
C TYR A 820 25.73 -36.47 10.21
N ASP A 821 26.91 -36.21 10.76
CA ASP A 821 27.97 -35.53 10.03
C ASP A 821 29.20 -36.44 9.93
N MET A 822 29.92 -36.33 8.82
CA MET A 822 31.25 -36.93 8.67
C MET A 822 32.19 -36.00 7.91
N GLY A 823 33.49 -36.14 8.12
CA GLY A 823 34.47 -35.40 7.35
C GLY A 823 35.90 -35.81 7.65
N SER A 824 36.81 -35.39 6.78
CA SER A 824 38.23 -35.61 6.95
C SER A 824 39.04 -34.51 6.31
N VAL A 825 40.22 -34.24 6.88
CA VAL A 825 41.20 -33.27 6.40
C VAL A 825 42.56 -33.95 6.33
N TRP A 826 43.24 -33.86 5.20
CA TRP A 826 44.52 -34.54 4.98
C TRP A 826 45.45 -33.74 4.07
N SER A 827 46.67 -34.21 3.87
CA SER A 827 47.64 -33.54 3.00
C SER A 827 48.53 -34.53 2.23
N GLN A 828 49.50 -34.05 1.46
CA GLN A 828 50.43 -34.93 0.75
C GLN A 828 51.37 -35.70 1.71
N LYS A 829 51.81 -35.06 2.80
CA LYS A 829 52.65 -35.68 3.85
C LYS A 829 51.82 -36.60 4.77
N TYR A 830 50.56 -36.23 5.04
CA TYR A 830 49.62 -37.01 5.84
C TYR A 830 48.54 -37.60 4.94
N ARG A 831 48.80 -38.78 4.36
CA ARG A 831 47.91 -39.41 3.35
C ARG A 831 46.53 -39.73 3.91
N PHE A 832 45.54 -39.76 3.02
CA PHE A 832 44.17 -40.17 3.35
C PHE A 832 44.13 -41.60 3.87
N SER A 833 43.37 -41.82 4.94
CA SER A 833 42.99 -43.14 5.44
C SER A 833 41.50 -43.12 5.77
N SER A 834 40.79 -44.20 5.47
CA SER A 834 39.37 -44.34 5.84
C SER A 834 39.16 -44.34 7.35
N SER A 835 40.17 -44.72 8.14
CA SER A 835 40.18 -44.63 9.60
C SER A 835 40.29 -43.19 10.14
N GLU A 836 40.64 -42.22 9.29
CA GLU A 836 40.76 -40.79 9.64
C GLU A 836 39.49 -39.99 9.30
N ILE A 837 38.42 -40.65 8.86
CA ILE A 837 37.11 -40.04 8.73
C ILE A 837 36.52 -39.88 10.13
N ARG A 838 36.29 -38.63 10.54
CA ARG A 838 35.64 -38.27 11.80
C ARG A 838 34.15 -38.19 11.57
N LYS A 839 33.37 -38.72 12.52
CA LYS A 839 31.91 -38.75 12.43
C LYS A 839 31.28 -38.24 13.71
N SER A 840 30.05 -37.76 13.58
CA SER A 840 29.22 -37.34 14.69
C SER A 840 27.74 -37.63 14.40
N LEU A 841 26.95 -37.74 15.45
CA LEU A 841 25.50 -37.71 15.38
C LEU A 841 24.97 -36.76 16.43
N GLY A 842 23.82 -36.16 16.19
CA GLY A 842 23.30 -35.20 17.13
C GLY A 842 21.90 -34.72 16.83
N PHE A 843 21.48 -33.76 17.64
CA PHE A 843 20.18 -33.13 17.52
C PHE A 843 20.27 -31.64 17.81
N GLY A 844 19.27 -30.89 17.38
CA GLY A 844 19.23 -29.46 17.59
C GLY A 844 17.87 -28.85 17.38
N ILE A 845 17.83 -27.54 17.60
CA ILE A 845 16.66 -26.69 17.44
C ILE A 845 17.04 -25.54 16.51
N ARG A 846 16.16 -25.26 15.55
CA ARG A 846 16.25 -24.11 14.66
C ARG A 846 14.99 -23.25 14.80
N TRP A 847 15.18 -21.96 15.01
CA TRP A 847 14.08 -21.03 15.23
C TRP A 847 14.36 -19.71 14.55
N PHE A 848 13.37 -19.18 13.82
CA PHE A 848 13.41 -17.79 13.39
C PHE A 848 12.80 -16.92 14.51
N SER A 849 13.64 -16.45 15.43
CA SER A 849 13.20 -15.63 16.56
C SER A 849 12.98 -14.16 16.14
N PRO A 850 12.29 -13.34 16.96
CA PRO A 850 12.21 -11.90 16.74
C PRO A 850 13.56 -11.19 16.66
N PHE A 851 14.63 -11.80 17.22
CA PHE A 851 15.99 -11.26 17.21
C PHE A 851 16.86 -11.83 16.07
N GLY A 852 16.25 -12.61 15.17
CA GLY A 852 16.92 -13.26 14.04
C GLY A 852 16.98 -14.78 14.19
N PRO A 853 17.58 -15.46 13.21
CA PRO A 853 17.61 -16.91 13.20
C PRO A 853 18.58 -17.47 14.23
N LEU A 854 18.16 -18.58 14.84
CA LEU A 854 18.83 -19.25 15.93
C LEU A 854 18.99 -20.72 15.58
N ARG A 855 20.20 -21.25 15.78
CA ARG A 855 20.54 -22.67 15.72
C ARG A 855 21.20 -23.05 17.02
N ILE A 856 20.73 -24.10 17.67
CA ILE A 856 21.39 -24.74 18.82
C ILE A 856 21.46 -26.23 18.51
N GLU A 857 22.66 -26.77 18.40
CA GLU A 857 22.93 -28.10 17.87
C GLU A 857 23.96 -28.79 18.77
N TRP A 858 23.56 -29.89 19.40
CA TRP A 858 24.46 -30.74 20.19
C TRP A 858 24.91 -31.91 19.33
N GLY A 859 26.23 -32.11 19.21
CA GLY A 859 26.82 -33.22 18.47
C GLY A 859 27.63 -34.12 19.39
N TYR A 860 27.44 -35.43 19.23
CA TYR A 860 28.20 -36.48 19.90
C TYR A 860 29.25 -37.05 18.95
N ASN A 861 30.51 -37.09 19.40
CA ASN A 861 31.61 -37.67 18.66
C ASN A 861 31.57 -39.21 18.78
N ILE A 862 31.25 -39.91 17.69
CA ILE A 862 31.17 -41.37 17.67
C ILE A 862 32.51 -42.06 17.37
N ASP A 863 33.51 -41.32 16.88
CA ASP A 863 34.84 -41.82 16.51
C ASP A 863 35.93 -41.15 17.38
N LYS A 864 35.67 -41.05 18.69
CA LYS A 864 36.50 -40.31 19.66
C LYS A 864 37.93 -40.86 19.74
N LYS A 865 38.94 -40.02 19.49
CA LYS A 865 40.35 -40.32 19.77
C LYS A 865 40.76 -39.92 21.20
N PRO A 866 41.89 -40.46 21.72
CA PRO A 866 42.45 -40.01 22.99
C PRO A 866 42.67 -38.49 22.99
N LYS A 867 42.26 -37.81 24.07
CA LYS A 867 42.31 -36.34 24.26
C LYS A 867 41.34 -35.51 23.40
N GLU A 868 40.44 -36.13 22.63
CA GLU A 868 39.30 -35.42 22.00
C GLU A 868 38.11 -35.31 22.95
N ASP A 869 37.29 -34.27 22.78
CA ASP A 869 36.01 -34.12 23.51
C ASP A 869 34.99 -35.18 23.04
N SER A 870 34.15 -35.68 23.95
CA SER A 870 33.09 -36.66 23.61
C SER A 870 31.87 -36.04 22.92
N SER A 871 31.66 -34.74 23.10
CA SER A 871 30.56 -34.01 22.50
C SER A 871 30.84 -32.52 22.53
N ASN A 872 30.18 -31.76 21.66
CA ASN A 872 30.25 -30.31 21.66
C ASN A 872 28.86 -29.68 21.43
N PHE A 873 28.62 -28.54 22.06
CA PHE A 873 27.46 -27.69 21.79
C PHE A 873 27.85 -26.60 20.81
N ASN A 874 27.17 -26.60 19.66
CA ASN A 874 27.27 -25.56 18.67
C ASN A 874 26.02 -24.70 18.75
N PHE A 875 26.19 -23.39 18.81
CA PHE A 875 25.09 -22.46 18.73
C PHE A 875 25.45 -21.36 17.74
N GLN A 876 24.44 -20.75 17.15
CA GLN A 876 24.53 -19.59 16.30
C GLN A 876 23.26 -18.78 16.51
N ILE A 877 23.39 -17.56 17.01
CA ILE A 877 22.29 -16.62 17.21
C ILE A 877 22.64 -15.36 16.44
N GLY A 878 21.77 -14.90 15.56
CA GLY A 878 22.01 -13.67 14.78
C GLY A 878 23.16 -13.79 13.77
N GLY A 879 23.26 -12.80 12.87
CA GLY A 879 24.18 -12.82 11.72
C GLY A 879 23.55 -13.38 10.43
N GLY A 880 24.16 -13.09 9.28
CA GLY A 880 23.73 -13.63 7.98
C GLY A 880 23.91 -15.15 7.94
N PHE A 881 22.87 -15.86 7.54
CA PHE A 881 22.84 -17.33 7.34
C PHE A 881 23.16 -17.70 5.90
#